data_AF-A0A518EMS2-F1
#
_entry.id   AF-A0A518EMS2-F1
#
_cell.length_a   1.000
_cell.length_b   1.000
_cell.length_c   1.000
_cell.angle_alpha   90.00
_cell.angle_beta   90.00
_cell.angle_gamma   90.00
#
_symmetry.space_group_name_H-M   'P 1'
#
loop_
_entity.id
_entity.type
_entity.pdbx_description
1 polymer ?
#
loop_
_entity_poly.entity_id
_entity_poly.type
_entity_poly.pdbx_seq_one_letter_code
_entity_poly.pdbx_strand_id
1 'polypeptide(L)'
;MKSFQFIALALFLPAFSGLRTVPAADDVAPSNPKARRALHAVTGDVARLGRGDLLEELQEILRELGSDEAEAKPWEKKAGHLLEQVKGEPKERAVQSAVKKLRRAVEGLAEGLGARSEGDAERLARLLLRLDSGHELAHAALGHERWNGSFAAPDEIRIGRGIEAMEAAANEASSLEVEVSVSRPSSSPLILKLYGEDSHSVTANGITLHGGIEAKRLERALRQAVRGLAFTNWVMNGKVAAPKLQRPCEISFTDNEPDYDRALDEAMAASWLTKKSRDRVGTTDLESFLLTKGGRCSRWRPECRISSLVHWDVHDDVLPDSIQPALLAGHINWVSLRFFGTGKPSVSYPEAEAGRGAGSTAKAKARTEALWRAASSGVFGARCWIRAQLKAGKSVSFSRSVLDHEGKISAEPLLVATLATEYLQATGEFKNAARSKPDKNSTIVAAMEKALCRPIPEFDDQWTACLMGEGPGLGILQRLEGRTMGPTDRDEVSEVVRAGVAYLAEVRNQAFAPLGVFAEAVEPFAELCEQNALHAAYLNLHPEQKSAWPDAHEQYPDQQGFTAKGAWGGSHSVIAYSGDAASAIDQWMGTFFHRLPLLEPGLCGTGLAIDEEVVVLDVNSLANQYYGEALVAWPADGMTDVPLAFVPELPNPVPGENQSSLGYPFTVQAYWGPERAERTLQLAMFVGEGDDPVDCHVITPDAPLFDRLSPKDAYCLIPKGHLAASESYRVTGRCLETGGVFTWRFKTGRR
;
A
#
# COMPACT_ATOMS: atom_id res chain seq x y z
N MET A 1 7.27 38.36 21.73
CA MET A 1 8.33 38.47 20.69
C MET A 1 9.64 37.97 21.26
N LYS A 2 9.94 36.68 21.10
CA LYS A 2 11.28 36.10 21.28
C LYS A 2 11.56 35.29 20.02
N SER A 3 12.53 35.72 19.25
CA SER A 3 12.90 35.16 17.95
C SER A 3 13.52 33.78 18.14
N PHE A 4 12.90 32.74 17.59
CA PHE A 4 13.53 31.45 17.37
C PHE A 4 14.42 31.56 16.12
N GLN A 5 15.74 31.56 16.31
CA GLN A 5 16.69 31.34 15.22
C GLN A 5 16.66 29.87 14.83
N PHE A 6 16.10 29.57 13.66
CA PHE A 6 16.29 28.28 13.00
C PHE A 6 17.76 28.16 12.55
N ILE A 7 18.46 27.16 13.08
CA ILE A 7 19.76 26.74 12.57
C ILE A 7 19.49 25.95 11.29
N ALA A 8 19.77 26.57 10.13
CA ALA A 8 19.86 25.86 8.87
C ALA A 8 21.10 24.95 8.91
N LEU A 9 20.90 23.66 9.13
CA LEU A 9 21.94 22.65 9.05
C LEU A 9 22.29 22.43 7.57
N ALA A 10 23.25 23.18 7.05
CA ALA A 10 23.84 22.92 5.75
C ALA A 10 24.68 21.63 5.83
N LEU A 11 24.10 20.50 5.44
CA LEU A 11 24.81 19.22 5.27
C LEU A 11 25.80 19.36 4.11
N PHE A 12 27.06 19.64 4.42
CA PHE A 12 28.17 19.44 3.49
C PHE A 12 28.48 17.93 3.43
N LEU A 13 28.12 17.30 2.31
CA LEU A 13 28.44 15.90 2.02
C LEU A 13 29.88 15.78 1.49
N PRO A 14 30.76 14.96 2.10
CA PRO A 14 31.97 14.51 1.44
C PRO A 14 31.62 13.42 0.41
N ALA A 15 32.14 13.56 -0.82
CA ALA A 15 32.05 12.51 -1.83
C ALA A 15 32.96 11.34 -1.43
N PHE A 16 32.37 10.22 -0.99
CA PHE A 16 33.07 8.96 -0.80
C PHE A 16 33.01 8.15 -2.09
N SER A 17 34.14 8.04 -2.79
CA SER A 17 34.33 7.13 -3.92
C SER A 17 35.30 6.02 -3.49
N GLY A 18 34.79 4.81 -3.24
CA GLY A 18 35.64 3.65 -2.97
C GLY A 18 34.91 2.46 -2.36
N LEU A 19 34.12 1.74 -3.16
CA LEU A 19 33.70 0.38 -2.79
C LEU A 19 34.91 -0.56 -2.89
N ARG A 20 35.29 -1.17 -1.77
CA ARG A 20 36.36 -2.18 -1.71
C ARG A 20 35.80 -3.54 -2.11
N THR A 21 36.50 -4.24 -2.99
CA THR A 21 36.24 -5.65 -3.32
C THR A 21 36.62 -6.54 -2.12
N VAL A 22 35.74 -7.48 -1.75
CA VAL A 22 36.01 -8.48 -0.70
C VAL A 22 37.13 -9.43 -1.17
N PRO A 23 38.23 -9.61 -0.41
CA PRO A 23 39.28 -10.55 -0.76
C PRO A 23 38.75 -12.01 -0.76
N ALA A 24 39.34 -12.87 -1.59
CA ALA A 24 38.97 -14.28 -1.69
C ALA A 24 39.18 -15.03 -0.36
N ALA A 25 38.41 -16.11 -0.14
CA ALA A 25 38.33 -16.84 1.13
C ALA A 25 39.66 -17.45 1.64
N ASP A 26 40.69 -17.54 0.79
CA ASP A 26 41.92 -18.28 1.10
C ASP A 26 42.99 -17.49 1.88
N ASP A 27 42.83 -16.16 2.05
CA ASP A 27 43.85 -15.31 2.68
C ASP A 27 43.58 -14.94 4.16
N VAL A 28 42.58 -15.54 4.80
CA VAL A 28 42.16 -15.12 6.14
C VAL A 28 42.95 -15.80 7.26
N ALA A 29 43.52 -14.99 8.15
CA ALA A 29 44.15 -15.50 9.36
C ALA A 29 43.12 -16.29 10.21
N PRO A 30 43.34 -17.59 10.44
CA PRO A 30 42.36 -18.44 11.11
C PRO A 30 41.97 -17.86 12.46
N SER A 31 40.68 -17.99 12.81
CA SER A 31 40.19 -17.59 14.13
C SER A 31 40.90 -18.38 15.25
N ASN A 32 40.79 -17.90 16.49
CA ASN A 32 41.37 -18.58 17.65
C ASN A 32 40.80 -20.01 17.75
N PRO A 33 41.62 -21.08 17.64
CA PRO A 33 41.13 -22.46 17.68
C PRO A 33 40.36 -22.80 18.96
N LYS A 34 40.68 -22.14 20.08
CA LYS A 34 39.96 -22.31 21.35
C LYS A 34 38.52 -21.80 21.25
N ALA A 35 38.34 -20.66 20.58
CA ALA A 35 37.03 -20.04 20.41
C ALA A 35 36.16 -20.84 19.41
N ARG A 36 36.75 -21.35 18.31
CA ARG A 36 36.06 -22.30 17.41
C ARG A 36 35.60 -23.57 18.11
N ARG A 37 36.47 -24.19 18.91
CA ARG A 37 36.10 -25.37 19.72
C ARG A 37 34.93 -25.08 20.67
N ALA A 38 34.83 -23.88 21.21
CA ALA A 38 33.70 -23.49 22.05
C ALA A 38 32.40 -23.41 21.25
N LEU A 39 32.41 -22.84 20.04
CA LEU A 39 31.24 -22.85 19.14
C LEU A 39 30.88 -24.27 18.68
N HIS A 40 31.86 -25.10 18.31
CA HIS A 40 31.64 -26.52 17.99
C HIS A 40 30.91 -27.25 19.14
N ALA A 41 31.25 -26.96 20.39
CA ALA A 41 30.54 -27.53 21.54
C ALA A 41 29.07 -27.10 21.64
N VAL A 42 28.73 -25.89 21.18
CA VAL A 42 27.36 -25.35 21.16
C VAL A 42 26.49 -26.05 20.12
N THR A 43 27.05 -26.53 19.00
CA THR A 43 26.28 -27.26 17.96
C THR A 43 25.50 -28.44 18.53
N GLY A 44 26.10 -29.20 19.45
CA GLY A 44 25.43 -30.32 20.11
C GLY A 44 24.34 -29.89 21.09
N ASP A 45 24.40 -28.70 21.66
CA ASP A 45 23.32 -28.17 22.49
C ASP A 45 22.16 -27.66 21.63
N VAL A 46 22.44 -26.94 20.53
CA VAL A 46 21.41 -26.48 19.57
C VAL A 46 20.68 -27.67 18.94
N ALA A 47 21.41 -28.72 18.55
CA ALA A 47 20.83 -29.96 18.01
C ALA A 47 19.84 -30.63 18.98
N ARG A 48 20.16 -30.68 20.28
CA ARG A 48 19.27 -31.25 21.31
C ARG A 48 17.99 -30.42 21.51
N LEU A 49 17.96 -29.18 21.06
CA LEU A 49 16.77 -28.33 21.11
C LEU A 49 15.84 -28.55 19.91
N GLY A 50 16.22 -29.40 18.94
CA GLY A 50 15.43 -29.62 17.74
C GLY A 50 15.53 -28.48 16.71
N ARG A 51 16.50 -27.57 16.86
CA ARG A 51 16.66 -26.37 16.02
C ARG A 51 17.61 -26.63 14.85
N GLY A 52 17.17 -27.42 13.88
CA GLY A 52 17.97 -27.82 12.72
C GLY A 52 18.42 -26.64 11.85
N ASP A 53 17.54 -25.66 11.66
CA ASP A 53 17.79 -24.39 10.96
C ASP A 53 18.98 -23.63 11.57
N LEU A 54 18.97 -23.42 12.89
CA LEU A 54 20.04 -22.72 13.60
C LEU A 54 21.35 -23.50 13.61
N LEU A 55 21.27 -24.84 13.56
CA LEU A 55 22.44 -25.70 13.51
C LEU A 55 23.18 -25.58 12.18
N GLU A 56 22.46 -25.58 11.06
CA GLU A 56 23.03 -25.42 9.73
C GLU A 56 23.75 -24.06 9.60
N GLU A 57 23.11 -22.99 10.07
CA GLU A 57 23.70 -21.64 10.07
C GLU A 57 24.95 -21.57 10.98
N LEU A 58 24.91 -22.17 12.16
CA LEU A 58 26.06 -22.21 13.06
C LEU A 58 27.26 -22.97 12.45
N GLN A 59 27.00 -24.04 11.70
CA GLN A 59 28.02 -24.80 10.99
C GLN A 59 28.63 -23.99 9.84
N GLU A 60 27.81 -23.24 9.10
CA GLU A 60 28.31 -22.32 8.07
C GLU A 60 29.24 -21.26 8.66
N ILE A 61 28.82 -20.61 9.77
CA ILE A 61 29.66 -19.63 10.49
C ILE A 61 30.98 -20.27 10.93
N LEU A 62 30.96 -21.52 11.41
CA LEU A 62 32.17 -22.26 11.81
C LEU A 62 33.11 -22.51 10.63
N ARG A 63 32.59 -22.82 9.43
CA ARG A 63 33.39 -22.98 8.21
C ARG A 63 34.00 -21.64 7.80
N GLU A 64 33.22 -20.56 7.83
CA GLU A 64 33.71 -19.22 7.53
C GLU A 64 34.79 -18.73 8.52
N LEU A 65 34.70 -19.14 9.79
CA LEU A 65 35.74 -18.91 10.79
C LEU A 65 37.01 -19.75 10.58
N GLY A 66 37.05 -20.62 9.57
CA GLY A 66 38.19 -21.46 9.20
C GLY A 66 38.21 -22.85 9.85
N SER A 67 37.05 -23.42 10.19
CA SER A 67 36.98 -24.85 10.53
C SER A 67 37.18 -25.69 9.28
N ASP A 68 38.22 -26.52 9.25
CA ASP A 68 38.43 -27.48 8.17
C ASP A 68 37.50 -28.70 8.30
N GLU A 69 37.45 -29.55 7.25
CA GLU A 69 36.60 -30.75 7.25
C GLU A 69 36.97 -31.72 8.39
N ALA A 70 38.26 -31.80 8.76
CA ALA A 70 38.72 -32.68 9.83
C ALA A 70 38.23 -32.21 11.20
N GLU A 71 38.19 -30.90 11.44
CA GLU A 71 37.62 -30.27 12.62
C GLU A 71 36.09 -30.38 12.63
N ALA A 72 35.40 -30.10 11.51
CA ALA A 72 33.94 -30.00 11.45
C ALA A 72 33.22 -31.36 11.50
N LYS A 73 33.68 -32.35 10.74
CA LYS A 73 32.98 -33.63 10.50
C LYS A 73 32.61 -34.41 11.77
N PRO A 74 33.46 -34.51 12.81
CA PRO A 74 33.08 -35.18 14.06
C PRO A 74 31.92 -34.48 14.78
N TRP A 75 31.86 -33.15 14.74
CA TRP A 75 30.81 -32.36 15.38
C TRP A 75 29.52 -32.39 14.58
N GLU A 76 29.59 -32.27 13.26
CA GLU A 76 28.43 -32.38 12.36
C GLU A 76 27.75 -33.76 12.52
N LYS A 77 28.52 -34.85 12.50
CA LYS A 77 27.99 -36.21 12.73
C LYS A 77 27.32 -36.34 14.10
N LYS A 78 27.94 -35.79 15.14
CA LYS A 78 27.41 -35.83 16.51
C LYS A 78 26.13 -34.99 16.64
N ALA A 79 26.11 -33.80 16.07
CA ALA A 79 24.96 -32.90 16.10
C ALA A 79 23.79 -33.49 15.31
N GLY A 80 24.02 -34.06 14.12
CA GLY A 80 22.99 -34.76 13.34
C GLY A 80 22.36 -35.92 14.12
N HIS A 81 23.18 -36.76 14.77
CA HIS A 81 22.66 -37.84 15.61
C HIS A 81 21.85 -37.33 16.81
N LEU A 82 22.25 -36.21 17.43
CA LEU A 82 21.50 -35.61 18.53
C LEU A 82 20.17 -35.01 18.06
N LEU A 83 20.14 -34.42 16.87
CA LEU A 83 18.94 -33.85 16.26
C LEU A 83 17.89 -34.93 15.97
N GLU A 84 18.33 -36.08 15.43
CA GLU A 84 17.47 -37.26 15.19
C GLU A 84 16.86 -37.84 16.48
N GLN A 85 17.51 -37.63 17.63
CA GLN A 85 17.06 -38.15 18.92
C GLN A 85 16.02 -37.25 19.62
N VAL A 86 15.78 -36.03 19.13
CA VAL A 86 14.87 -35.08 19.78
C VAL A 86 13.44 -35.60 19.70
N LYS A 87 12.76 -35.61 20.85
CA LYS A 87 11.34 -35.96 20.97
C LYS A 87 10.65 -34.92 21.85
N GLY A 88 9.69 -34.19 21.26
CA GLY A 88 8.91 -33.15 21.95
C GLY A 88 9.64 -31.81 22.07
N GLU A 89 8.99 -30.87 22.76
CA GLU A 89 9.51 -29.52 22.95
C GLU A 89 10.71 -29.48 23.92
N PRO A 90 11.71 -28.62 23.67
CA PRO A 90 12.86 -28.51 24.53
C PRO A 90 12.51 -27.91 25.90
N LYS A 91 13.13 -28.45 26.95
CA LYS A 91 13.00 -27.87 28.30
C LYS A 91 13.68 -26.51 28.36
N GLU A 92 13.05 -25.53 29.01
CA GLU A 92 13.57 -24.16 29.19
C GLU A 92 15.02 -24.13 29.74
N ARG A 93 15.34 -24.99 30.71
CA ARG A 93 16.71 -25.09 31.26
C ARG A 93 17.76 -25.48 30.21
N ALA A 94 17.40 -26.30 29.23
CA ALA A 94 18.31 -26.66 28.13
C ALA A 94 18.55 -25.47 27.21
N VAL A 95 17.51 -24.69 26.91
CA VAL A 95 17.59 -23.44 26.14
C VAL A 95 18.53 -22.45 26.83
N GLN A 96 18.31 -22.18 28.12
CA GLN A 96 19.16 -21.27 28.91
C GLN A 96 20.63 -21.72 28.96
N SER A 97 20.87 -23.04 29.03
CA SER A 97 22.23 -23.58 28.98
C SER A 97 22.91 -23.36 27.62
N ALA A 98 22.18 -23.54 26.52
CA ALA A 98 22.70 -23.30 25.18
C ALA A 98 23.03 -21.81 24.96
N VAL A 99 22.10 -20.91 25.33
CA VAL A 99 22.28 -19.45 25.27
C VAL A 99 23.54 -19.03 26.04
N LYS A 100 23.70 -19.50 27.29
CA LYS A 100 24.87 -19.16 28.12
C LYS A 100 26.20 -19.60 27.52
N LYS A 101 26.24 -20.79 26.89
CA LYS A 101 27.46 -21.29 26.25
C LYS A 101 27.77 -20.55 24.96
N LEU A 102 26.74 -20.27 24.15
CA LEU A 102 26.89 -19.47 22.93
C LEU A 102 27.43 -18.08 23.25
N ARG A 103 26.85 -17.39 24.24
CA ARG A 103 27.31 -16.06 24.69
C ARG A 103 28.80 -16.05 25.04
N ARG A 104 29.26 -17.04 25.82
CA ARG A 104 30.69 -17.19 26.16
C ARG A 104 31.58 -17.47 24.96
N ALA A 105 31.09 -18.25 23.99
CA ALA A 105 31.84 -18.52 22.77
C ALA A 105 31.97 -17.27 21.90
N VAL A 106 30.92 -16.46 21.81
CA VAL A 106 30.91 -15.14 21.13
C VAL A 106 31.89 -14.18 21.81
N GLU A 107 31.86 -14.06 23.14
CA GLU A 107 32.80 -13.22 23.90
C GLU A 107 34.26 -13.61 23.61
N GLY A 108 34.57 -14.91 23.61
CA GLY A 108 35.92 -15.40 23.31
C GLY A 108 36.38 -15.20 21.86
N LEU A 109 35.44 -15.08 20.90
CA LEU A 109 35.77 -14.68 19.53
C LEU A 109 36.04 -13.17 19.43
N ALA A 110 35.25 -12.37 20.14
CA ALA A 110 35.34 -10.92 20.13
C ALA A 110 36.66 -10.38 20.72
N GLU A 111 37.31 -11.11 21.64
CA GLU A 111 38.64 -10.76 22.15
C GLU A 111 39.69 -10.57 21.04
N GLY A 112 39.53 -11.25 19.90
CA GLY A 112 40.44 -11.15 18.75
C GLY A 112 40.17 -10.00 17.79
N LEU A 113 39.10 -9.22 17.98
CA LEU A 113 38.63 -8.22 17.02
C LEU A 113 39.63 -7.07 16.83
N GLY A 114 40.16 -6.54 17.94
CA GLY A 114 41.06 -5.37 17.93
C GLY A 114 42.50 -5.66 17.49
N ALA A 115 42.89 -6.93 17.37
CA ALA A 115 44.25 -7.34 16.98
C ALA A 115 44.38 -7.72 15.49
N ARG A 116 43.27 -7.66 14.74
CA ARG A 116 43.18 -8.08 13.34
C ARG A 116 43.45 -6.92 12.37
N SER A 117 43.77 -7.27 11.13
CA SER A 117 43.74 -6.31 10.02
C SER A 117 42.32 -5.74 9.85
N GLU A 118 42.18 -4.56 9.25
CA GLU A 118 40.88 -3.91 9.07
C GLU A 118 39.85 -4.84 8.39
N GLY A 119 40.23 -5.52 7.29
CA GLY A 119 39.34 -6.45 6.59
C GLY A 119 39.01 -7.72 7.39
N ASP A 120 39.97 -8.27 8.14
CA ASP A 120 39.73 -9.44 8.99
C ASP A 120 38.84 -9.11 10.19
N ALA A 121 38.97 -7.90 10.74
CA ALA A 121 38.16 -7.40 11.84
C ALA A 121 36.72 -7.18 11.39
N GLU A 122 36.51 -6.57 10.21
CA GLU A 122 35.19 -6.35 9.62
C GLU A 122 34.47 -7.69 9.38
N ARG A 123 35.16 -8.66 8.76
CA ARG A 123 34.61 -10.01 8.51
C ARG A 123 34.24 -10.71 9.81
N LEU A 124 35.12 -10.69 10.82
CA LEU A 124 34.83 -11.28 12.13
C LEU A 124 33.66 -10.59 12.82
N ALA A 125 33.55 -9.27 12.73
CA ALA A 125 32.43 -8.52 13.29
C ALA A 125 31.09 -8.94 12.66
N ARG A 126 31.02 -9.11 11.33
CA ARG A 126 29.81 -9.61 10.65
C ARG A 126 29.42 -11.01 11.15
N LEU A 127 30.39 -11.91 11.32
CA LEU A 127 30.15 -13.25 11.87
C LEU A 127 29.68 -13.21 13.34
N LEU A 128 30.24 -12.31 14.14
CA LEU A 128 29.78 -12.08 15.51
C LEU A 128 28.33 -11.61 15.56
N LEU A 129 27.92 -10.71 14.65
CA LEU A 129 26.54 -10.22 14.60
C LEU A 129 25.53 -11.29 14.13
N ARG A 130 25.95 -12.28 13.33
CA ARG A 130 25.14 -13.48 13.03
C ARG A 130 24.95 -14.38 14.25
N LEU A 131 25.91 -14.39 15.18
CA LEU A 131 25.82 -15.17 16.41
C LEU A 131 25.05 -14.41 17.52
N ASP A 132 25.34 -13.13 17.69
CA ASP A 132 24.78 -12.21 18.68
C ASP A 132 24.60 -10.82 18.04
N SER A 133 23.37 -10.52 17.60
CA SER A 133 23.07 -9.28 16.89
C SER A 133 23.09 -8.03 17.77
N GLY A 134 23.33 -8.17 19.09
CA GLY A 134 23.49 -7.06 20.03
C GLY A 134 24.93 -6.81 20.45
N HIS A 135 25.91 -7.46 19.83
CA HIS A 135 27.30 -7.44 20.28
C HIS A 135 27.99 -6.08 20.01
N GLU A 136 28.17 -5.26 21.04
CA GLU A 136 28.62 -3.86 20.92
C GLU A 136 29.98 -3.70 20.23
N LEU A 137 30.98 -4.54 20.56
CA LEU A 137 32.31 -4.43 19.92
C LEU A 137 32.27 -4.76 18.43
N ALA A 138 31.36 -5.66 18.02
CA ALA A 138 31.22 -6.02 16.62
C ALA A 138 30.59 -4.86 15.84
N HIS A 139 29.55 -4.25 16.40
CA HIS A 139 28.99 -3.01 15.87
C HIS A 139 30.02 -1.88 15.77
N ALA A 140 30.81 -1.66 16.83
CA ALA A 140 31.86 -0.64 16.82
C ALA A 140 32.91 -0.88 15.73
N ALA A 141 33.31 -2.15 15.50
CA ALA A 141 34.25 -2.50 14.43
C ALA A 141 33.70 -2.30 13.01
N LEU A 142 32.37 -2.32 12.84
CA LEU A 142 31.70 -1.98 11.57
C LEU A 142 31.35 -0.49 11.47
N GLY A 143 31.68 0.32 12.49
CA GLY A 143 31.29 1.73 12.56
C GLY A 143 29.78 1.94 12.75
N HIS A 144 29.05 0.94 13.23
CA HIS A 144 27.63 1.10 13.55
C HIS A 144 27.46 1.98 14.79
N GLU A 145 26.42 2.81 14.80
CA GLU A 145 26.09 3.68 15.94
C GLU A 145 24.71 3.35 16.49
N ARG A 146 24.43 3.73 17.74
CA ARG A 146 23.09 3.61 18.31
C ARG A 146 22.18 4.70 17.74
N TRP A 147 21.11 4.29 17.06
CA TRP A 147 20.07 5.16 16.53
C TRP A 147 18.70 4.56 16.86
N ASN A 148 17.80 5.38 17.43
CA ASN A 148 16.48 4.94 17.89
C ASN A 148 16.49 3.70 18.83
N GLY A 149 17.52 3.59 19.67
CA GLY A 149 17.64 2.51 20.67
C GLY A 149 18.31 1.23 20.18
N SER A 150 18.52 1.07 18.87
CA SER A 150 19.21 -0.07 18.25
C SER A 150 20.52 0.35 17.57
N PHE A 151 21.42 -0.60 17.31
CA PHE A 151 22.59 -0.33 16.47
C PHE A 151 22.19 -0.34 15.00
N ALA A 152 22.72 0.63 14.24
CA ALA A 152 22.46 0.79 12.81
C ALA A 152 23.77 1.14 12.08
N ALA A 153 23.92 0.67 10.84
CA ALA A 153 25.03 1.03 9.99
C ALA A 153 24.99 2.53 9.62
N PRO A 154 26.13 3.17 9.31
CA PRO A 154 26.17 4.59 8.93
C PRO A 154 25.19 4.96 7.81
N ASP A 155 25.06 4.09 6.80
CA ASP A 155 24.11 4.30 5.70
C ASP A 155 22.65 4.20 6.15
N GLU A 156 22.30 3.27 7.04
CA GLU A 156 20.96 3.17 7.62
C GLU A 156 20.61 4.43 8.42
N ILE A 157 21.56 4.95 9.20
CA ILE A 157 21.38 6.20 9.95
C ILE A 157 21.20 7.38 8.99
N ARG A 158 22.00 7.45 7.93
CA ARG A 158 21.89 8.49 6.90
C ARG A 158 20.53 8.46 6.23
N ILE A 159 20.09 7.29 5.78
CA ILE A 159 18.78 7.10 5.14
C ILE A 159 17.66 7.42 6.14
N GLY A 160 17.78 6.94 7.37
CA GLY A 160 16.85 7.21 8.46
C GLY A 160 16.64 8.69 8.73
N ARG A 161 17.74 9.45 8.89
CA ARG A 161 17.69 10.92 9.02
C ARG A 161 17.12 11.59 7.77
N GLY A 162 17.39 11.02 6.59
CA GLY A 162 16.81 11.44 5.33
C GLY A 162 15.29 11.34 5.32
N ILE A 163 14.75 10.18 5.73
CA ILE A 163 13.30 9.95 5.89
C ILE A 163 12.72 10.91 6.93
N GLU A 164 13.38 11.10 8.09
CA GLU A 164 12.95 12.08 9.10
C GLU A 164 12.88 13.50 8.54
N ALA A 165 13.88 13.92 7.74
CA ALA A 165 13.91 15.22 7.09
C ALA A 165 12.83 15.36 6.00
N MET A 166 12.59 14.31 5.21
CA MET A 166 11.51 14.27 4.22
C MET A 166 10.15 14.41 4.89
N GLU A 167 9.88 13.67 5.97
CA GLU A 167 8.62 13.75 6.70
C GLU A 167 8.45 15.13 7.36
N ALA A 168 9.52 15.70 7.91
CA ALA A 168 9.50 17.07 8.44
C ALA A 168 9.13 18.09 7.34
N ALA A 169 9.77 18.00 6.17
CA ALA A 169 9.48 18.87 5.03
C ALA A 169 8.07 18.65 4.47
N ALA A 170 7.59 17.41 4.45
CA ALA A 170 6.24 17.09 4.01
C ALA A 170 5.17 17.64 4.97
N ASN A 171 5.43 17.59 6.28
CA ASN A 171 4.56 18.18 7.30
C ASN A 171 4.58 19.71 7.22
N GLU A 172 5.76 20.33 7.07
CA GLU A 172 5.88 21.77 6.84
C GLU A 172 5.10 22.19 5.58
N ALA A 173 5.27 21.47 4.47
CA ALA A 173 4.56 21.72 3.22
C ALA A 173 3.05 21.55 3.39
N SER A 174 2.60 20.52 4.11
CA SER A 174 1.18 20.27 4.40
C SER A 174 0.54 21.38 5.23
N SER A 175 1.34 22.11 6.02
CA SER A 175 0.90 23.25 6.82
C SER A 175 1.02 24.60 6.11
N LEU A 176 1.50 24.64 4.86
CA LEU A 176 1.71 25.88 4.14
C LEU A 176 0.38 26.62 3.92
N GLU A 177 0.36 27.90 4.27
CA GLU A 177 -0.74 28.81 3.91
C GLU A 177 -0.68 29.12 2.42
N VAL A 178 -1.78 28.84 1.72
CA VAL A 178 -1.92 29.10 0.28
C VAL A 178 -3.09 30.05 0.13
N GLU A 179 -2.81 31.26 -0.35
CA GLU A 179 -3.86 32.23 -0.63
C GLU A 179 -4.60 31.80 -1.90
N VAL A 180 -5.90 31.50 -1.74
CA VAL A 180 -6.78 31.11 -2.84
C VAL A 180 -7.80 32.22 -3.05
N SER A 181 -7.93 32.65 -4.30
CA SER A 181 -8.94 33.61 -4.72
C SER A 181 -10.09 32.89 -5.43
N VAL A 182 -11.33 33.28 -5.15
CA VAL A 182 -12.54 32.69 -5.74
C VAL A 182 -13.23 33.73 -6.61
N SER A 183 -13.66 33.34 -7.81
CA SER A 183 -14.46 34.17 -8.71
C SER A 183 -15.77 33.47 -9.08
N ARG A 184 -16.85 34.26 -9.18
CA ARG A 184 -18.16 33.84 -9.68
C ARG A 184 -18.71 34.94 -10.61
N PRO A 185 -19.12 34.60 -11.84
CA PRO A 185 -19.04 33.27 -12.42
C PRO A 185 -17.60 32.88 -12.80
N SER A 186 -17.41 31.63 -13.26
CA SER A 186 -16.13 31.17 -13.82
C SER A 186 -15.75 31.99 -15.05
N SER A 187 -14.46 32.24 -15.26
CA SER A 187 -13.97 32.87 -16.50
C SER A 187 -13.84 31.90 -17.68
N SER A 188 -13.97 30.58 -17.45
CA SER A 188 -13.88 29.57 -18.50
C SER A 188 -15.14 29.58 -19.37
N PRO A 189 -15.04 29.85 -20.69
CA PRO A 189 -16.21 29.86 -21.57
C PRO A 189 -16.94 28.51 -21.63
N LEU A 190 -16.21 27.40 -21.46
CA LEU A 190 -16.78 26.06 -21.44
C LEU A 190 -17.65 25.85 -20.18
N ILE A 191 -17.11 26.20 -19.01
CA ILE A 191 -17.82 26.03 -17.74
C ILE A 191 -19.02 27.00 -17.64
N LEU A 192 -18.88 28.23 -18.15
CA LEU A 192 -19.99 29.18 -18.26
C LEU A 192 -21.16 28.63 -19.09
N LYS A 193 -20.88 27.93 -20.20
CA LYS A 193 -21.93 27.31 -21.02
C LYS A 193 -22.65 26.16 -20.29
N LEU A 194 -21.94 25.42 -19.45
CA LEU A 194 -22.49 24.26 -18.74
C LEU A 194 -23.34 24.68 -17.55
N TYR A 195 -22.85 25.64 -16.76
CA TYR A 195 -23.41 25.99 -15.44
C TYR A 195 -23.87 27.46 -15.30
N GLY A 196 -23.62 28.31 -16.29
CA GLY A 196 -24.02 29.72 -16.24
C GLY A 196 -23.42 30.49 -15.07
N GLU A 197 -24.25 31.29 -14.41
CA GLU A 197 -23.89 32.11 -13.23
C GLU A 197 -23.56 31.27 -11.98
N ASP A 198 -23.91 29.98 -11.99
CA ASP A 198 -23.57 29.04 -10.91
C ASP A 198 -22.17 28.43 -11.07
N SER A 199 -21.45 28.79 -12.13
CA SER A 199 -20.06 28.39 -12.29
C SER A 199 -19.12 29.15 -11.36
N HIS A 200 -18.02 28.50 -10.98
CA HIS A 200 -16.98 29.08 -10.13
C HIS A 200 -15.59 28.87 -10.74
N SER A 201 -14.64 29.72 -10.35
CA SER A 201 -13.22 29.43 -10.49
C SER A 201 -12.45 29.78 -9.23
N VAL A 202 -11.43 28.98 -8.91
CA VAL A 202 -10.50 29.24 -7.81
C VAL A 202 -9.08 29.33 -8.35
N THR A 203 -8.30 30.31 -7.89
CA THR A 203 -6.96 30.59 -8.39
C THR A 203 -5.96 30.74 -7.26
N ALA A 204 -4.81 30.07 -7.40
CA ALA A 204 -3.66 30.18 -6.51
C ALA A 204 -2.37 29.84 -7.26
N ASN A 205 -1.28 30.57 -7.00
CA ASN A 205 0.05 30.29 -7.55
C ASN A 205 0.13 30.14 -9.09
N GLY A 206 -0.76 30.82 -9.83
CA GLY A 206 -0.82 30.71 -11.30
C GLY A 206 -1.62 29.50 -11.82
N ILE A 207 -2.29 28.76 -10.95
CA ILE A 207 -3.19 27.65 -11.28
C ILE A 207 -4.62 28.14 -11.06
N THR A 208 -5.50 27.91 -12.04
CA THR A 208 -6.93 28.17 -11.93
C THR A 208 -7.73 26.89 -12.17
N LEU A 209 -8.59 26.53 -11.22
CA LEU A 209 -9.57 25.45 -11.38
C LEU A 209 -10.95 26.04 -11.64
N HIS A 210 -11.66 25.52 -12.63
CA HIS A 210 -13.00 25.95 -13.02
C HIS A 210 -14.00 24.80 -12.83
N GLY A 211 -15.24 25.07 -12.46
CA GLY A 211 -16.27 24.03 -12.44
C GLY A 211 -17.64 24.50 -11.99
N GLY A 212 -18.62 23.60 -12.04
CA GLY A 212 -19.92 23.72 -11.37
C GLY A 212 -19.92 23.11 -9.96
N ILE A 213 -18.81 22.49 -9.55
CA ILE A 213 -18.59 21.93 -8.22
C ILE A 213 -18.48 23.08 -7.20
N GLU A 214 -18.86 22.83 -5.95
CA GLU A 214 -18.74 23.82 -4.87
C GLU A 214 -17.34 24.45 -4.81
N ALA A 215 -17.28 25.79 -4.75
CA ALA A 215 -16.01 26.53 -4.76
C ALA A 215 -15.06 26.12 -3.62
N LYS A 216 -15.59 25.81 -2.43
CA LYS A 216 -14.78 25.35 -1.28
C LYS A 216 -14.03 24.05 -1.56
N ARG A 217 -14.68 23.13 -2.27
CA ARG A 217 -14.09 21.86 -2.70
C ARG A 217 -12.94 22.08 -3.68
N LEU A 218 -13.11 22.96 -4.66
CA LEU A 218 -12.02 23.34 -5.56
C LEU A 218 -10.88 24.05 -4.82
N GLU A 219 -11.20 24.94 -3.86
CA GLU A 219 -10.20 25.62 -3.04
C GLU A 219 -9.34 24.63 -2.25
N ARG A 220 -9.96 23.68 -1.52
CA ARG A 220 -9.23 22.65 -0.76
C ARG A 220 -8.33 21.82 -1.66
N ALA A 221 -8.86 21.35 -2.79
CA ALA A 221 -8.11 20.55 -3.74
C ALA A 221 -6.91 21.32 -4.32
N LEU A 222 -7.10 22.59 -4.69
CA LEU A 222 -6.02 23.46 -5.19
C LEU A 222 -4.96 23.72 -4.12
N ARG A 223 -5.37 24.04 -2.89
CA ARG A 223 -4.48 24.27 -1.75
C ARG A 223 -3.59 23.04 -1.52
N GLN A 224 -4.14 21.83 -1.56
CA GLN A 224 -3.31 20.62 -1.45
C GLN A 224 -2.35 20.44 -2.60
N ALA A 225 -2.78 20.63 -3.85
CA ALA A 225 -1.89 20.51 -4.99
C ALA A 225 -0.68 21.44 -4.86
N VAL A 226 -0.91 22.69 -4.44
CA VAL A 226 0.16 23.68 -4.18
C VAL A 226 1.09 23.24 -3.03
N ARG A 227 0.55 22.64 -1.97
CA ARG A 227 1.34 22.06 -0.87
C ARG A 227 2.21 20.89 -1.36
N GLY A 228 1.67 20.00 -2.18
CA GLY A 228 2.45 18.93 -2.83
C GLY A 228 3.57 19.48 -3.72
N LEU A 229 3.32 20.56 -4.47
CA LEU A 229 4.34 21.26 -5.25
C LEU A 229 5.41 21.92 -4.36
N ALA A 230 5.04 22.42 -3.18
CA ALA A 230 6.00 22.97 -2.23
C ALA A 230 6.98 21.89 -1.72
N PHE A 231 6.51 20.67 -1.53
CA PHE A 231 7.38 19.53 -1.23
C PHE A 231 8.26 19.15 -2.42
N THR A 232 7.71 19.07 -3.64
CA THR A 232 8.51 18.87 -4.87
C THR A 232 9.61 19.94 -4.97
N ASN A 233 9.31 21.20 -4.64
CA ASN A 233 10.27 22.28 -4.61
C ASN A 233 11.34 22.08 -3.52
N TRP A 234 10.99 21.56 -2.34
CA TRP A 234 11.96 21.18 -1.31
C TRP A 234 12.91 20.07 -1.78
N VAL A 235 12.38 19.02 -2.40
CA VAL A 235 13.21 17.93 -2.96
C VAL A 235 14.23 18.48 -3.98
N MET A 236 13.84 19.45 -4.79
CA MET A 236 14.69 20.00 -5.84
C MET A 236 15.63 21.12 -5.36
N ASN A 237 15.19 21.94 -4.41
CA ASN A 237 15.81 23.22 -4.06
C ASN A 237 16.08 23.41 -2.56
N GLY A 238 15.69 22.46 -1.72
CA GLY A 238 15.89 22.48 -0.26
C GLY A 238 14.99 23.47 0.49
N LYS A 239 13.98 24.06 -0.18
CA LYS A 239 13.07 25.05 0.40
C LYS A 239 11.62 24.59 0.30
N VAL A 240 10.93 24.53 1.43
CA VAL A 240 9.48 24.31 1.50
C VAL A 240 8.77 25.63 1.17
N ALA A 241 8.42 25.81 -0.10
CA ALA A 241 7.66 26.97 -0.56
C ALA A 241 6.96 26.64 -1.86
N ALA A 242 5.76 27.18 -2.06
CA ALA A 242 5.06 27.05 -3.34
C ALA A 242 5.94 27.58 -4.48
N PRO A 243 6.15 26.80 -5.55
CA PRO A 243 6.99 27.23 -6.67
C PRO A 243 6.30 28.36 -7.44
N LYS A 244 7.12 29.16 -8.12
CA LYS A 244 6.63 30.15 -9.09
C LYS A 244 6.48 29.45 -10.44
N LEU A 245 5.24 29.25 -10.87
CA LEU A 245 4.94 28.69 -12.18
C LEU A 245 5.42 29.63 -13.28
N GLN A 246 5.98 29.06 -14.34
CA GLN A 246 6.41 29.80 -15.53
C GLN A 246 5.24 30.06 -16.46
N ARG A 247 4.24 29.17 -16.43
CA ARG A 247 3.05 29.24 -17.28
C ARG A 247 1.79 29.12 -16.42
N PRO A 248 0.79 29.99 -16.62
CA PRO A 248 -0.51 29.77 -16.02
C PRO A 248 -1.09 28.43 -16.45
N CYS A 249 -1.74 27.72 -15.52
CA CYS A 249 -2.43 26.46 -15.78
C CYS A 249 -3.93 26.61 -15.50
N GLU A 250 -4.77 26.18 -16.45
CA GLU A 250 -6.23 26.22 -16.30
C GLU A 250 -6.82 24.81 -16.47
N ILE A 251 -7.57 24.36 -15.48
CA ILE A 251 -8.20 23.03 -15.48
C ILE A 251 -9.69 23.20 -15.16
N SER A 252 -10.54 22.61 -15.98
CA SER A 252 -11.99 22.63 -15.87
C SER A 252 -12.50 21.26 -15.39
N PHE A 253 -13.43 21.24 -14.45
CA PHE A 253 -14.07 20.04 -13.91
C PHE A 253 -15.57 20.09 -14.14
N THR A 254 -16.13 18.97 -14.60
CA THR A 254 -17.58 18.77 -14.66
C THR A 254 -18.10 18.12 -13.38
N ASP A 255 -19.40 18.23 -13.09
CA ASP A 255 -19.99 17.73 -11.83
C ASP A 255 -20.50 16.28 -11.94
N ASN A 256 -20.80 15.81 -13.15
CA ASN A 256 -21.28 14.47 -13.43
C ASN A 256 -20.92 14.03 -14.86
N GLU A 257 -21.21 12.77 -15.19
CA GLU A 257 -20.94 12.19 -16.51
C GLU A 257 -21.75 12.86 -17.63
N PRO A 258 -23.08 13.10 -17.49
CA PRO A 258 -23.83 13.88 -18.48
C PRO A 258 -23.23 15.25 -18.79
N ASP A 259 -22.75 15.97 -17.77
CA ASP A 259 -22.12 17.27 -17.97
C ASP A 259 -20.76 17.16 -18.65
N TYR A 260 -20.02 16.06 -18.45
CA TYR A 260 -18.80 15.78 -19.18
C TYR A 260 -19.06 15.54 -20.67
N ASP A 261 -20.08 14.76 -21.00
CA ASP A 261 -20.47 14.50 -22.39
C ASP A 261 -20.94 15.80 -23.07
N ARG A 262 -21.72 16.61 -22.36
CA ARG A 262 -22.07 17.97 -22.81
C ARG A 262 -20.83 18.82 -23.02
N ALA A 263 -19.84 18.76 -22.13
CA ALA A 263 -18.59 19.50 -22.27
C ALA A 263 -17.81 19.09 -23.52
N LEU A 264 -17.78 17.79 -23.85
CA LEU A 264 -17.16 17.28 -25.08
C LEU A 264 -17.87 17.80 -26.32
N ASP A 265 -19.20 17.79 -26.33
CA ASP A 265 -20.00 18.28 -27.45
C ASP A 265 -19.83 19.79 -27.65
N GLU A 266 -19.84 20.56 -26.56
CA GLU A 266 -19.59 22.01 -26.60
C GLU A 266 -18.18 22.35 -27.06
N ALA A 267 -17.16 21.62 -26.58
CA ALA A 267 -15.79 21.81 -27.02
C ALA A 267 -15.60 21.46 -28.50
N MET A 268 -16.29 20.43 -29.00
CA MET A 268 -16.29 20.06 -30.41
C MET A 268 -17.01 21.10 -31.28
N ALA A 269 -18.18 21.56 -30.86
CA ALA A 269 -18.95 22.60 -31.56
C ALA A 269 -18.17 23.92 -31.64
N ALA A 270 -17.43 24.26 -30.59
CA ALA A 270 -16.59 25.45 -30.53
C ALA A 270 -15.20 25.28 -31.16
N SER A 271 -14.90 24.11 -31.76
CA SER A 271 -13.59 23.76 -32.32
C SER A 271 -12.42 23.90 -31.31
N TRP A 272 -12.73 23.73 -30.02
CA TRP A 272 -11.73 23.62 -28.94
C TRP A 272 -11.21 22.20 -28.77
N LEU A 273 -11.84 21.22 -29.40
CA LEU A 273 -11.42 19.83 -29.44
C LEU A 273 -11.40 19.35 -30.89
N THR A 274 -10.39 18.56 -31.27
CA THR A 274 -10.36 17.94 -32.60
C THR A 274 -11.11 16.60 -32.58
N LYS A 275 -11.64 16.16 -33.73
CA LYS A 275 -12.26 14.83 -33.83
C LYS A 275 -11.30 13.72 -33.37
N LYS A 276 -10.03 13.78 -33.77
CA LYS A 276 -8.99 12.82 -33.32
C LYS A 276 -8.81 12.84 -31.80
N SER A 277 -8.86 14.01 -31.18
CA SER A 277 -8.78 14.14 -29.71
C SER A 277 -10.04 13.58 -29.05
N ARG A 278 -11.24 13.86 -29.59
CA ARG A 278 -12.52 13.29 -29.13
C ARG A 278 -12.51 11.76 -29.18
N ASP A 279 -12.08 11.19 -30.31
CA ASP A 279 -12.00 9.74 -30.52
C ASP A 279 -10.99 9.06 -29.56
N ARG A 280 -10.11 9.86 -28.92
CA ARG A 280 -9.17 9.39 -27.88
C ARG A 280 -9.70 9.58 -26.45
N VAL A 281 -10.80 10.31 -26.27
CA VAL A 281 -11.41 10.46 -24.96
C VAL A 281 -12.00 9.11 -24.54
N GLY A 282 -11.61 8.63 -23.36
CA GLY A 282 -11.96 7.29 -22.88
C GLY A 282 -10.92 6.20 -23.21
N THR A 283 -9.98 6.45 -24.13
CA THR A 283 -8.79 5.59 -24.32
C THR A 283 -7.56 6.14 -23.58
N THR A 284 -7.56 7.42 -23.22
CA THR A 284 -6.56 8.02 -22.33
C THR A 284 -7.06 8.07 -20.89
N ASP A 285 -6.33 7.38 -20.00
CA ASP A 285 -6.65 7.06 -18.60
C ASP A 285 -6.74 8.26 -17.62
N LEU A 286 -6.64 9.49 -18.13
CA LEU A 286 -6.93 10.70 -17.34
C LEU A 286 -8.43 11.04 -17.32
N GLU A 287 -9.25 10.36 -18.14
CA GLU A 287 -10.66 10.68 -18.40
C GLU A 287 -10.89 12.20 -18.53
N SER A 288 -10.00 12.82 -19.31
CA SER A 288 -9.99 14.25 -19.57
C SER A 288 -9.59 14.48 -21.02
N PHE A 289 -9.85 15.69 -21.50
CA PHE A 289 -9.42 16.13 -22.82
C PHE A 289 -8.70 17.47 -22.75
N LEU A 290 -7.71 17.63 -23.62
CA LEU A 290 -6.97 18.88 -23.79
C LEU A 290 -7.68 19.77 -24.80
N LEU A 291 -7.82 21.05 -24.46
CA LEU A 291 -8.37 22.07 -25.35
C LEU A 291 -7.28 22.62 -26.29
N THR A 292 -7.65 22.97 -27.51
CA THR A 292 -6.71 23.45 -28.55
C THR A 292 -6.01 24.77 -28.17
N LYS A 293 -6.63 25.58 -27.31
CA LYS A 293 -6.08 26.85 -26.82
C LYS A 293 -5.23 26.70 -25.54
N GLY A 294 -4.96 25.48 -25.12
CA GLY A 294 -4.41 25.20 -23.80
C GLY A 294 -5.52 24.99 -22.77
N GLY A 295 -5.17 24.33 -21.67
CA GLY A 295 -6.11 23.92 -20.62
C GLY A 295 -6.69 22.51 -20.81
N ARG A 296 -7.21 21.97 -19.72
CA ARG A 296 -7.77 20.61 -19.63
C ARG A 296 -9.21 20.67 -19.14
N CYS A 297 -10.06 19.80 -19.65
CA CYS A 297 -11.37 19.52 -19.06
C CYS A 297 -11.40 18.06 -18.57
N SER A 298 -11.72 17.84 -17.30
CA SER A 298 -11.79 16.52 -16.65
C SER A 298 -13.17 16.28 -16.06
N ARG A 299 -13.53 15.01 -15.95
CA ARG A 299 -14.74 14.55 -15.25
C ARG A 299 -14.70 14.94 -13.77
N TRP A 300 -15.86 14.86 -13.13
CA TRP A 300 -15.95 14.93 -11.68
C TRP A 300 -15.06 13.88 -11.03
N ARG A 301 -14.35 14.28 -9.97
CA ARG A 301 -13.46 13.40 -9.20
C ARG A 301 -13.48 13.79 -7.72
N PRO A 302 -13.25 12.85 -6.78
CA PRO A 302 -12.93 13.17 -5.38
C PRO A 302 -11.81 14.20 -5.26
N GLU A 303 -11.79 14.99 -4.18
CA GLU A 303 -10.82 16.09 -4.00
C GLU A 303 -9.37 15.64 -4.14
N CYS A 304 -9.04 14.48 -3.56
CA CYS A 304 -7.72 13.87 -3.66
C CYS A 304 -7.25 13.68 -5.11
N ARG A 305 -8.16 13.24 -5.99
CA ARG A 305 -7.91 12.99 -7.41
C ARG A 305 -7.79 14.31 -8.19
N ILE A 306 -8.56 15.33 -7.81
CA ILE A 306 -8.38 16.69 -8.35
C ILE A 306 -6.98 17.19 -8.01
N SER A 307 -6.56 17.12 -6.75
CA SER A 307 -5.22 17.57 -6.32
C SER A 307 -4.10 16.83 -7.04
N SER A 308 -4.23 15.51 -7.19
CA SER A 308 -3.26 14.67 -7.91
C SER A 308 -3.17 15.05 -9.40
N LEU A 309 -4.30 15.33 -10.05
CA LEU A 309 -4.34 15.80 -11.44
C LEU A 309 -3.67 17.17 -11.59
N VAL A 310 -3.95 18.11 -10.68
CA VAL A 310 -3.34 19.43 -10.69
C VAL A 310 -1.82 19.33 -10.54
N HIS A 311 -1.34 18.53 -9.57
CA HIS A 311 0.10 18.29 -9.38
C HIS A 311 0.74 17.69 -10.63
N TRP A 312 0.07 16.73 -11.27
CA TRP A 312 0.49 16.16 -12.54
C TRP A 312 0.59 17.19 -13.66
N ASP A 313 -0.36 18.11 -13.81
CA ASP A 313 -0.36 19.04 -14.94
C ASP A 313 0.66 20.19 -14.81
N VAL A 314 1.23 20.41 -13.62
CA VAL A 314 2.11 21.56 -13.35
C VAL A 314 3.51 21.17 -12.88
N HIS A 315 3.83 19.87 -12.84
CA HIS A 315 5.12 19.40 -12.34
C HIS A 315 6.32 19.89 -13.18
N ASP A 316 6.15 20.10 -14.49
CA ASP A 316 7.20 20.55 -15.42
C ASP A 316 7.81 21.91 -15.04
N ASP A 317 7.10 22.74 -14.26
CA ASP A 317 7.63 24.02 -13.80
C ASP A 317 8.61 23.88 -12.61
N VAL A 318 8.74 22.67 -12.05
CA VAL A 318 9.60 22.37 -10.88
C VAL A 318 10.60 21.26 -11.19
N LEU A 319 10.14 20.19 -11.83
CA LEU A 319 10.95 19.07 -12.27
C LEU A 319 11.55 19.38 -13.65
N PRO A 320 12.80 18.96 -13.91
CA PRO A 320 13.43 19.22 -15.20
C PRO A 320 12.81 18.35 -16.30
N ASP A 321 12.61 18.91 -17.50
CA ASP A 321 12.15 18.18 -18.70
C ASP A 321 12.99 16.93 -19.05
N SER A 322 14.24 16.85 -18.54
CA SER A 322 15.15 15.72 -18.76
C SER A 322 15.00 14.58 -17.75
N ILE A 323 14.09 14.70 -16.78
CA ILE A 323 13.86 13.69 -15.75
C ILE A 323 13.53 12.34 -16.41
N GLN A 324 14.14 11.26 -15.89
CA GLN A 324 13.85 9.93 -16.41
C GLN A 324 12.40 9.53 -16.06
N PRO A 325 11.65 8.87 -16.96
CA PRO A 325 10.23 8.59 -16.73
C PRO A 325 9.92 7.82 -15.44
N ALA A 326 10.81 6.90 -15.03
CA ALA A 326 10.66 6.16 -13.77
C ALA A 326 10.75 7.06 -12.54
N LEU A 327 11.69 8.01 -12.54
CA LEU A 327 11.87 8.96 -11.43
C LEU A 327 10.70 9.95 -11.37
N LEU A 328 10.20 10.38 -12.53
CA LEU A 328 9.02 11.23 -12.61
C LEU A 328 7.78 10.52 -12.07
N ALA A 329 7.46 9.34 -12.61
CA ALA A 329 6.29 8.57 -12.20
C ALA A 329 6.35 8.22 -10.70
N GLY A 330 7.52 7.80 -10.22
CA GLY A 330 7.75 7.50 -8.80
C GLY A 330 7.57 8.73 -7.91
N HIS A 331 8.11 9.89 -8.29
CA HIS A 331 7.98 11.13 -7.52
C HIS A 331 6.53 11.61 -7.44
N ILE A 332 5.84 11.71 -8.58
CA ILE A 332 4.45 12.17 -8.61
C ILE A 332 3.55 11.22 -7.82
N ASN A 333 3.79 9.91 -7.93
CA ASN A 333 3.02 8.94 -7.16
C ASN A 333 3.31 9.04 -5.66
N TRP A 334 4.57 9.20 -5.25
CA TRP A 334 4.92 9.41 -3.83
C TRP A 334 4.22 10.65 -3.26
N VAL A 335 4.29 11.79 -3.96
CA VAL A 335 3.60 13.03 -3.54
C VAL A 335 2.09 12.81 -3.51
N SER A 336 1.54 12.13 -4.50
CA SER A 336 0.09 11.89 -4.56
C SER A 336 -0.38 11.03 -3.38
N LEU A 337 0.33 9.95 -3.07
CA LEU A 337 0.00 9.08 -1.95
C LEU A 337 0.18 9.83 -0.62
N ARG A 338 1.24 10.63 -0.47
CA ARG A 338 1.59 11.31 0.79
C ARG A 338 0.79 12.58 1.08
N PHE A 339 0.33 13.31 0.07
CA PHE A 339 -0.39 14.58 0.26
C PHE A 339 -1.87 14.48 -0.02
N PHE A 340 -2.26 13.61 -0.96
CA PHE A 340 -3.63 13.56 -1.46
C PHE A 340 -4.36 12.30 -1.02
N GLY A 341 -3.66 11.25 -0.58
CA GLY A 341 -4.30 9.99 -0.22
C GLY A 341 -4.75 9.18 -1.44
N THR A 342 -4.14 9.41 -2.61
CA THR A 342 -4.44 8.67 -3.84
C THR A 342 -3.18 8.46 -4.67
N GLY A 343 -3.13 7.42 -5.50
CA GLY A 343 -2.06 7.27 -6.50
C GLY A 343 -2.10 8.38 -7.55
N LYS A 344 -0.99 8.54 -8.28
CA LYS A 344 -0.88 9.49 -9.41
C LYS A 344 -2.01 9.25 -10.42
N PRO A 345 -2.35 10.24 -11.26
CA PRO A 345 -3.30 10.03 -12.34
C PRO A 345 -2.78 8.95 -13.28
N SER A 346 -3.69 8.13 -13.78
CA SER A 346 -3.34 7.14 -14.78
C SER A 346 -3.17 7.82 -16.14
N VAL A 347 -2.15 7.45 -16.90
CA VAL A 347 -1.87 8.06 -18.21
C VAL A 347 -1.66 6.93 -19.20
N SER A 348 -2.59 6.77 -20.14
CA SER A 348 -2.40 5.86 -21.28
C SER A 348 -1.97 6.66 -22.50
N TYR A 349 -0.92 6.20 -23.18
CA TYR A 349 -0.50 6.73 -24.48
C TYR A 349 -0.91 5.74 -25.57
N PRO A 350 -1.50 6.19 -26.69
CA PRO A 350 -1.92 5.30 -27.78
C PRO A 350 -0.80 4.40 -28.32
N GLU A 351 0.45 4.87 -28.29
CA GLU A 351 1.64 4.13 -28.73
C GLU A 351 2.13 3.11 -27.68
N ALA A 352 1.84 3.36 -26.39
CA ALA A 352 2.14 2.44 -25.30
C ALA A 352 1.23 1.20 -25.32
N GLU A 353 0.00 1.34 -25.83
CA GLU A 353 -0.92 0.21 -26.03
C GLU A 353 -0.50 -0.69 -27.20
N ALA A 354 0.06 -0.13 -28.27
CA ALA A 354 0.53 -0.91 -29.43
C ALA A 354 1.68 -1.88 -29.10
N GLY A 355 2.46 -1.61 -28.04
CA GLY A 355 3.53 -2.49 -27.56
C GLY A 355 3.10 -3.51 -26.50
N ARG A 356 1.93 -3.33 -25.86
CA ARG A 356 1.31 -4.37 -25.04
C ARG A 356 0.66 -5.34 -26.02
N GLY A 357 1.41 -6.34 -26.47
CA GLY A 357 0.91 -7.32 -27.42
C GLY A 357 -0.50 -7.78 -27.05
N ALA A 358 -1.40 -7.84 -28.03
CA ALA A 358 -2.81 -8.23 -27.90
C ALA A 358 -3.02 -9.65 -27.29
N GLY A 359 -1.97 -10.31 -26.84
CA GLY A 359 -1.94 -11.60 -26.16
C GLY A 359 -1.51 -11.54 -24.70
N SER A 360 -1.67 -10.40 -24.01
CA SER A 360 -1.63 -10.42 -22.54
C SER A 360 -2.70 -11.38 -22.06
N THR A 361 -2.29 -12.58 -21.62
CA THR A 361 -3.21 -13.56 -21.05
C THR A 361 -4.03 -12.87 -19.95
N ALA A 362 -5.29 -13.24 -19.79
CA ALA A 362 -6.11 -12.66 -18.73
C ALA A 362 -5.47 -12.82 -17.34
N LYS A 363 -4.65 -13.86 -17.15
CA LYS A 363 -3.78 -14.05 -15.99
C LYS A 363 -2.71 -12.95 -15.82
N ALA A 364 -2.10 -12.47 -16.90
CA ALA A 364 -1.14 -11.36 -16.86
C ALA A 364 -1.81 -10.00 -16.61
N LYS A 365 -2.98 -9.77 -17.20
CA LYS A 365 -3.79 -8.56 -16.94
C LYS A 365 -4.25 -8.51 -15.48
N ALA A 366 -4.84 -9.58 -14.98
CA ALA A 366 -5.23 -9.68 -13.59
C ALA A 366 -3.99 -9.67 -12.66
N ARG A 367 -2.83 -10.24 -13.04
CA ARG A 367 -1.58 -10.01 -12.27
C ARG A 367 -1.25 -8.53 -12.13
N THR A 368 -1.41 -7.78 -13.21
CA THR A 368 -1.15 -6.34 -13.24
C THR A 368 -2.13 -5.55 -12.38
N GLU A 369 -3.42 -5.92 -12.36
CA GLU A 369 -4.45 -5.27 -11.53
C GLU A 369 -4.27 -5.53 -10.03
N ALA A 370 -3.91 -6.75 -9.62
CA ALA A 370 -3.56 -7.06 -8.22
C ALA A 370 -2.38 -6.23 -7.72
N LEU A 371 -1.33 -6.19 -8.53
CA LEU A 371 -0.15 -5.38 -8.28
C LEU A 371 -0.50 -3.89 -8.23
N TRP A 372 -1.50 -3.46 -8.99
CA TRP A 372 -1.99 -2.08 -8.98
C TRP A 372 -2.84 -1.75 -7.75
N ARG A 373 -3.66 -2.67 -7.23
CA ARG A 373 -4.38 -2.47 -5.95
C ARG A 373 -3.39 -2.37 -4.79
N ALA A 374 -2.44 -3.30 -4.71
CA ALA A 374 -1.31 -3.20 -3.80
C ALA A 374 -0.48 -1.92 -4.07
N ALA A 375 -0.45 -1.42 -5.32
CA ALA A 375 0.23 -0.15 -5.61
C ALA A 375 -0.49 1.09 -5.12
N SER A 376 -1.79 0.99 -5.12
CA SER A 376 -2.72 2.05 -4.75
C SER A 376 -3.01 2.03 -3.27
N SER A 377 -2.29 1.23 -2.47
CA SER A 377 -2.44 1.05 -1.02
C SER A 377 -1.57 2.00 -0.16
N GLY A 378 -1.02 3.05 -0.77
CA GLY A 378 -0.20 4.03 -0.09
C GLY A 378 1.27 3.67 -0.16
N VAL A 379 2.13 4.60 0.27
CA VAL A 379 3.58 4.34 0.35
C VAL A 379 3.88 3.19 1.32
N PHE A 380 3.07 3.04 2.36
CA PHE A 380 3.18 1.92 3.29
C PHE A 380 2.80 0.58 2.64
N GLY A 381 1.59 0.46 2.07
CA GLY A 381 1.16 -0.81 1.51
C GLY A 381 2.05 -1.24 0.32
N ALA A 382 2.57 -0.26 -0.44
CA ALA A 382 3.67 -0.46 -1.38
C ALA A 382 4.88 -1.15 -0.73
N ARG A 383 5.36 -0.61 0.40
CA ARG A 383 6.53 -1.11 1.13
C ARG A 383 6.27 -2.50 1.71
N CYS A 384 5.12 -2.71 2.33
CA CYS A 384 4.70 -4.02 2.85
C CYS A 384 4.65 -5.07 1.75
N TRP A 385 4.04 -4.72 0.62
CA TRP A 385 3.96 -5.63 -0.51
C TRP A 385 5.35 -5.99 -1.06
N ILE A 386 6.23 -5.02 -1.31
CA ILE A 386 7.59 -5.30 -1.79
C ILE A 386 8.36 -6.16 -0.77
N ARG A 387 8.29 -5.84 0.53
CA ARG A 387 8.92 -6.63 1.60
C ARG A 387 8.40 -8.06 1.62
N ALA A 388 7.09 -8.26 1.50
CA ALA A 388 6.51 -9.60 1.47
C ALA A 388 7.03 -10.42 0.27
N GLN A 389 7.19 -9.78 -0.89
CA GLN A 389 7.73 -10.42 -2.09
C GLN A 389 9.21 -10.79 -1.92
N LEU A 390 10.03 -9.88 -1.38
CA LEU A 390 11.44 -10.13 -1.08
C LEU A 390 11.60 -11.25 -0.05
N LYS A 391 10.81 -11.25 1.04
CA LYS A 391 10.78 -12.33 2.04
C LYS A 391 10.41 -13.68 1.45
N ALA A 392 9.54 -13.70 0.44
CA ALA A 392 9.18 -14.91 -0.29
C ALA A 392 10.25 -15.36 -1.31
N GLY A 393 11.43 -14.74 -1.33
CA GLY A 393 12.51 -15.03 -2.26
C GLY A 393 12.22 -14.60 -3.71
N LYS A 394 11.19 -13.77 -3.93
CA LYS A 394 10.87 -13.26 -5.26
C LYS A 394 11.75 -12.05 -5.56
N SER A 395 12.27 -11.98 -6.77
CA SER A 395 13.02 -10.81 -7.22
C SER A 395 12.10 -9.63 -7.52
N VAL A 396 12.38 -8.50 -6.89
CA VAL A 396 11.82 -7.18 -7.19
C VAL A 396 12.98 -6.32 -7.66
N SER A 397 12.87 -5.71 -8.84
CA SER A 397 13.98 -4.99 -9.48
C SER A 397 13.50 -3.67 -10.07
N PHE A 398 14.26 -2.61 -9.80
CA PHE A 398 14.08 -1.27 -10.36
C PHE A 398 14.15 -1.26 -11.87
N SER A 399 14.91 -2.18 -12.48
CA SER A 399 14.97 -2.33 -13.94
C SER A 399 13.58 -2.49 -14.59
N ARG A 400 12.61 -3.11 -13.89
CA ARG A 400 11.22 -3.27 -14.37
C ARG A 400 10.48 -1.93 -14.54
N SER A 401 10.97 -0.89 -13.88
CA SER A 401 10.41 0.47 -13.92
C SER A 401 11.09 1.36 -14.95
N VAL A 402 12.21 0.92 -15.54
CA VAL A 402 12.98 1.69 -16.53
C VAL A 402 12.31 1.57 -17.90
N LEU A 403 11.21 2.28 -18.05
CA LEU A 403 10.39 2.35 -19.27
C LEU A 403 10.47 3.73 -19.90
N ASP A 404 10.36 3.78 -21.23
CA ASP A 404 10.53 4.97 -22.08
C ASP A 404 9.44 6.02 -21.94
N HIS A 405 8.33 5.67 -21.30
CA HIS A 405 7.24 6.59 -21.01
C HIS A 405 6.63 6.32 -19.64
N GLU A 406 6.33 7.39 -18.92
CA GLU A 406 5.71 7.39 -17.60
C GLU A 406 4.30 6.80 -17.61
N GLY A 407 3.58 6.86 -18.75
CA GLY A 407 2.30 6.19 -18.93
C GLY A 407 2.39 4.66 -19.06
N LYS A 408 3.58 4.10 -19.33
CA LYS A 408 3.81 2.65 -19.28
C LYS A 408 4.04 2.17 -17.84
N ILE A 409 4.35 3.08 -16.92
CA ILE A 409 4.70 2.79 -15.53
C ILE A 409 3.41 2.75 -14.70
N SER A 410 2.94 1.53 -14.49
CA SER A 410 1.71 1.18 -13.77
C SER A 410 1.96 -0.07 -12.92
N ALA A 411 1.09 -0.34 -11.95
CA ALA A 411 1.16 -1.55 -11.13
C ALA A 411 2.51 -1.73 -10.40
N GLU A 412 3.12 -2.90 -10.47
CA GLU A 412 4.42 -3.21 -9.83
C GLU A 412 5.54 -2.24 -10.26
N PRO A 413 5.76 -1.95 -11.56
CA PRO A 413 6.68 -0.90 -11.98
C PRO A 413 6.45 0.45 -11.28
N LEU A 414 5.19 0.85 -11.07
CA LEU A 414 4.91 2.10 -10.38
C LEU A 414 5.28 2.04 -8.89
N LEU A 415 5.06 0.90 -8.24
CA LEU A 415 5.46 0.70 -6.85
C LEU A 415 6.95 0.80 -6.65
N VAL A 416 7.67 0.05 -7.48
CA VAL A 416 9.11 -0.01 -7.48
C VAL A 416 9.68 1.39 -7.76
N ALA A 417 9.15 2.10 -8.77
CA ALA A 417 9.52 3.49 -9.05
C ALA A 417 9.27 4.43 -7.85
N THR A 418 8.12 4.29 -7.18
CA THR A 418 7.73 5.11 -6.02
C THR A 418 8.70 4.93 -4.87
N LEU A 419 9.01 3.68 -4.50
CA LEU A 419 9.89 3.38 -3.36
C LEU A 419 11.38 3.59 -3.68
N ALA A 420 11.80 3.39 -4.93
CA ALA A 420 13.13 3.79 -5.38
C ALA A 420 13.30 5.31 -5.33
N THR A 421 12.25 6.06 -5.69
CA THR A 421 12.26 7.53 -5.59
C THR A 421 12.30 7.98 -4.14
N GLU A 422 11.53 7.36 -3.24
CA GLU A 422 11.60 7.60 -1.80
C GLU A 422 13.03 7.40 -1.27
N TYR A 423 13.66 6.29 -1.63
CA TYR A 423 15.05 6.01 -1.26
C TYR A 423 16.00 7.10 -1.76
N LEU A 424 15.90 7.49 -3.04
CA LEU A 424 16.73 8.56 -3.61
C LEU A 424 16.48 9.92 -2.95
N GLN A 425 15.25 10.21 -2.51
CA GLN A 425 14.95 11.44 -1.79
C GLN A 425 15.55 11.41 -0.38
N ALA A 426 15.44 10.28 0.32
CA ALA A 426 16.00 10.08 1.65
C ALA A 426 17.53 10.16 1.65
N THR A 427 18.17 9.60 0.63
CA THR A 427 19.64 9.68 0.47
C THR A 427 20.12 11.05 -0.03
N GLY A 428 19.23 11.93 -0.47
CA GLY A 428 19.55 13.22 -1.08
C GLY A 428 20.04 13.12 -2.53
N GLU A 429 19.94 11.94 -3.16
CA GLU A 429 20.43 11.65 -4.51
C GLU A 429 19.43 12.02 -5.62
N PHE A 430 18.13 12.13 -5.28
CA PHE A 430 17.05 12.34 -6.26
C PHE A 430 17.27 13.56 -7.16
N LYS A 431 17.68 14.70 -6.58
CA LYS A 431 17.89 15.94 -7.33
C LYS A 431 18.91 15.78 -8.46
N ASN A 432 20.00 15.08 -8.19
CA ASN A 432 21.06 14.86 -9.17
C ASN A 432 20.59 13.87 -10.23
N ALA A 433 19.91 12.79 -9.82
CA ALA A 433 19.32 11.83 -10.75
C ALA A 433 18.28 12.47 -11.68
N ALA A 434 17.38 13.29 -11.14
CA ALA A 434 16.35 14.00 -11.92
C ALA A 434 16.95 14.98 -12.94
N ARG A 435 18.06 15.66 -12.60
CA ARG A 435 18.74 16.61 -13.50
C ARG A 435 19.69 15.94 -14.50
N SER A 436 19.93 14.65 -14.38
CA SER A 436 20.79 13.92 -15.30
C SER A 436 20.21 13.93 -16.71
N LYS A 437 21.03 14.34 -17.68
CA LYS A 437 20.65 14.33 -19.09
C LYS A 437 21.16 13.06 -19.76
N PRO A 438 20.29 12.31 -20.46
CA PRO A 438 20.72 11.17 -21.25
C PRO A 438 21.73 11.62 -22.30
N ASP A 439 22.70 10.76 -22.62
CA ASP A 439 23.57 11.02 -23.74
C ASP A 439 22.80 10.86 -25.06
N LYS A 440 23.25 11.56 -26.10
CA LYS A 440 22.65 11.40 -27.42
C LYS A 440 22.74 9.93 -27.85
N ASN A 441 21.61 9.33 -28.19
CA ASN A 441 21.47 7.92 -28.58
C ASN A 441 21.73 6.89 -27.46
N SER A 442 21.80 7.28 -26.18
CA SER A 442 21.87 6.31 -25.09
C SER A 442 20.58 5.47 -25.03
N THR A 443 20.71 4.19 -24.69
CA THR A 443 19.53 3.39 -24.31
C THR A 443 18.93 3.96 -23.02
N ILE A 444 17.67 3.65 -22.74
CA ILE A 444 17.03 4.10 -21.51
C ILE A 444 17.71 3.54 -20.25
N VAL A 445 18.21 2.31 -20.32
CA VAL A 445 19.00 1.69 -19.24
C VAL A 445 20.27 2.50 -18.99
N ALA A 446 21.04 2.81 -20.03
CA ALA A 446 22.26 3.60 -19.89
C ALA A 446 21.97 5.03 -19.37
N ALA A 447 20.87 5.65 -19.82
CA ALA A 447 20.42 6.94 -19.30
C ALA A 447 20.09 6.87 -17.81
N MET A 448 19.42 5.80 -17.37
CA MET A 448 19.08 5.59 -15.96
C MET A 448 20.32 5.30 -15.11
N GLU A 449 21.23 4.41 -15.55
CA GLU A 449 22.47 4.11 -14.83
C GLU A 449 23.35 5.36 -14.67
N LYS A 450 23.40 6.20 -15.71
CA LYS A 450 24.03 7.52 -15.65
C LYS A 450 23.34 8.42 -14.61
N ALA A 451 22.01 8.44 -14.56
CA ALA A 451 21.26 9.21 -13.56
C ALA A 451 21.52 8.72 -12.12
N LEU A 452 21.59 7.42 -11.91
CA LEU A 452 21.88 6.80 -10.59
C LEU A 452 23.37 6.86 -10.22
N CYS A 453 24.24 7.20 -11.19
CA CYS A 453 25.70 7.14 -11.06
C CYS A 453 26.22 5.75 -10.67
N ARG A 454 25.46 4.69 -10.98
CA ARG A 454 25.82 3.28 -10.74
C ARG A 454 24.99 2.34 -11.62
N PRO A 455 25.45 1.10 -11.86
CA PRO A 455 24.66 0.07 -12.55
C PRO A 455 23.35 -0.22 -11.81
N ILE A 456 22.28 -0.54 -12.54
CA ILE A 456 20.97 -0.84 -11.93
C ILE A 456 21.04 -2.02 -10.94
N PRO A 457 21.77 -3.12 -11.20
CA PRO A 457 21.87 -4.22 -10.22
C PRO A 457 22.45 -3.77 -8.87
N GLU A 458 23.47 -2.91 -8.90
CA GLU A 458 24.06 -2.36 -7.67
C GLU A 458 23.08 -1.45 -6.92
N PHE A 459 22.31 -0.64 -7.65
CA PHE A 459 21.24 0.16 -7.06
C PHE A 459 20.15 -0.73 -6.43
N ASP A 460 19.74 -1.80 -7.11
CA ASP A 460 18.74 -2.75 -6.61
C ASP A 460 19.18 -3.39 -5.29
N ASP A 461 20.43 -3.84 -5.20
CA ASP A 461 20.97 -4.44 -3.98
C ASP A 461 20.89 -3.45 -2.79
N GLN A 462 21.32 -2.20 -2.99
CA GLN A 462 21.30 -1.17 -1.95
C GLN A 462 19.89 -0.77 -1.53
N TRP A 463 19.01 -0.57 -2.52
CA TRP A 463 17.63 -0.17 -2.29
C TRP A 463 16.83 -1.28 -1.61
N THR A 464 16.98 -2.53 -2.05
CA THR A 464 16.29 -3.68 -1.42
C THR A 464 16.81 -3.96 -0.02
N ALA A 465 18.12 -3.83 0.23
CA ALA A 465 18.70 -3.92 1.57
C ALA A 465 18.09 -2.86 2.52
N CYS A 466 17.96 -1.62 2.04
CA CYS A 466 17.28 -0.55 2.78
C CYS A 466 15.82 -0.89 3.07
N LEU A 467 15.08 -1.43 2.09
CA LEU A 467 13.68 -1.78 2.28
C LEU A 467 13.52 -2.91 3.29
N MET A 468 14.36 -3.93 3.22
CA MET A 468 14.34 -5.08 4.13
C MET A 468 14.80 -4.70 5.54
N GLY A 469 15.49 -3.56 5.69
CA GLY A 469 16.07 -3.14 6.95
C GLY A 469 17.11 -4.15 7.37
N GLU A 470 18.12 -4.37 6.51
CA GLU A 470 19.27 -5.26 6.73
C GLU A 470 20.18 -4.78 7.88
N GLY A 471 19.59 -4.47 9.03
CA GLY A 471 20.24 -4.81 10.28
C GLY A 471 20.55 -6.32 10.24
N PRO A 472 21.64 -6.76 10.88
CA PRO A 472 21.87 -8.18 11.04
C PRO A 472 20.60 -8.77 11.66
N GLY A 473 19.88 -9.59 10.89
CA GLY A 473 18.71 -10.30 11.41
C GLY A 473 19.09 -10.96 12.73
N LEU A 474 18.10 -11.28 13.58
CA LEU A 474 18.41 -11.76 14.93
C LEU A 474 19.50 -12.84 14.94
N GLY A 475 20.54 -12.58 15.72
CA GLY A 475 21.61 -13.54 15.92
C GLY A 475 21.06 -14.86 16.43
N ILE A 476 21.78 -15.96 16.20
CA ILE A 476 21.42 -17.29 16.71
C ILE A 476 21.10 -17.23 18.21
N LEU A 477 21.85 -16.41 18.97
CA LEU A 477 21.63 -16.19 20.39
C LEU A 477 20.24 -15.61 20.70
N GLN A 478 19.83 -14.54 20.02
CA GLN A 478 18.51 -13.93 20.22
C GLN A 478 17.37 -14.90 19.82
N ARG A 479 17.53 -15.64 18.72
CA ARG A 479 16.55 -16.65 18.28
C ARG A 479 16.44 -17.85 19.23
N LEU A 480 17.51 -18.18 19.96
CA LEU A 480 17.49 -19.19 21.03
C LEU A 480 16.81 -18.66 22.29
N GLU A 481 16.94 -17.36 22.61
CA GLU A 481 16.23 -16.71 23.72
C GLU A 481 14.71 -16.60 23.48
N GLY A 482 14.21 -17.06 22.32
CA GLY A 482 12.82 -16.94 21.95
C GLY A 482 12.44 -15.52 21.52
N ARG A 483 13.42 -14.63 21.31
CA ARG A 483 13.16 -13.36 20.66
C ARG A 483 12.79 -13.67 19.22
N THR A 484 11.58 -13.31 18.83
CA THR A 484 11.26 -13.07 17.42
C THR A 484 11.94 -11.76 17.01
N MET A 485 12.25 -11.57 15.72
CA MET A 485 12.56 -10.21 15.27
C MET A 485 11.41 -9.36 15.78
N GLY A 486 11.71 -8.51 16.76
CA GLY A 486 10.73 -7.57 17.23
C GLY A 486 10.32 -6.83 15.97
N PRO A 487 9.03 -6.75 15.65
CA PRO A 487 8.63 -5.52 15.03
C PRO A 487 9.20 -4.43 15.94
N THR A 488 9.99 -3.49 15.42
CA THR A 488 10.39 -2.31 16.23
C THR A 488 9.15 -1.89 17.00
N ASP A 489 9.20 -1.59 18.32
CA ASP A 489 8.05 -1.43 19.25
C ASP A 489 6.81 -0.67 18.69
N ARG A 490 6.94 0.01 17.55
CA ARG A 490 5.93 0.49 16.62
C ARG A 490 5.01 -0.56 15.96
N ASP A 491 5.33 -1.87 15.89
CA ASP A 491 4.43 -2.87 15.26
C ASP A 491 3.66 -3.82 16.19
N GLU A 492 3.58 -3.52 17.49
CA GLU A 492 2.65 -4.24 18.37
C GLU A 492 1.20 -3.77 18.20
N VAL A 493 0.38 -4.64 17.62
CA VAL A 493 -1.07 -4.47 17.54
C VAL A 493 -1.72 -4.88 18.87
N SER A 494 -2.65 -4.05 19.38
CA SER A 494 -3.37 -4.29 20.64
C SER A 494 -4.22 -5.57 20.61
N GLU A 495 -4.48 -6.15 21.78
CA GLU A 495 -5.29 -7.37 21.91
C GLU A 495 -6.73 -7.18 21.38
N VAL A 496 -7.32 -6.00 21.60
CA VAL A 496 -8.65 -5.65 21.08
C VAL A 496 -8.68 -5.69 19.56
N VAL A 497 -7.65 -5.14 18.91
CA VAL A 497 -7.55 -5.19 17.45
C VAL A 497 -7.37 -6.62 16.96
N ARG A 498 -6.52 -7.42 17.60
CA ARG A 498 -6.34 -8.83 17.25
C ARG A 498 -7.64 -9.63 17.38
N ALA A 499 -8.42 -9.39 18.43
CA ALA A 499 -9.71 -10.02 18.62
C ALA A 499 -10.72 -9.62 17.51
N GLY A 500 -10.79 -8.34 17.16
CA GLY A 500 -11.63 -7.85 16.06
C GLY A 500 -11.27 -8.46 14.71
N VAL A 501 -9.97 -8.52 14.37
CA VAL A 501 -9.51 -9.14 13.11
C VAL A 501 -9.69 -10.67 13.12
N ALA A 502 -9.54 -11.32 14.28
CA ALA A 502 -9.88 -12.74 14.41
C ALA A 502 -11.38 -13.00 14.17
N TYR A 503 -12.26 -12.12 14.65
CA TYR A 503 -13.69 -12.21 14.38
C TYR A 503 -14.01 -12.01 12.89
N LEU A 504 -13.36 -11.04 12.21
CA LEU A 504 -13.45 -10.91 10.76
C LEU A 504 -13.03 -12.20 10.03
N ALA A 505 -11.95 -12.84 10.48
CA ALA A 505 -11.51 -14.11 9.91
C ALA A 505 -12.54 -15.24 10.11
N GLU A 506 -13.23 -15.28 11.26
CA GLU A 506 -14.33 -16.21 11.51
C GLU A 506 -15.50 -15.98 10.54
N VAL A 507 -15.96 -14.74 10.39
CA VAL A 507 -17.01 -14.35 9.45
C VAL A 507 -16.64 -14.75 8.02
N ARG A 508 -15.40 -14.45 7.60
CA ARG A 508 -14.87 -14.84 6.29
C ARG A 508 -14.86 -16.36 6.10
N ASN A 509 -14.45 -17.13 7.12
CA ASN A 509 -14.45 -18.58 7.05
C ASN A 509 -15.85 -19.16 6.82
N GLN A 510 -16.90 -18.55 7.35
CA GLN A 510 -18.29 -18.97 7.07
C GLN A 510 -18.64 -18.82 5.58
N ALA A 511 -18.19 -17.73 4.94
CA ALA A 511 -18.42 -17.49 3.52
C ALA A 511 -17.60 -18.42 2.60
N PHE A 512 -16.34 -18.71 2.96
CA PHE A 512 -15.41 -19.44 2.09
C PHE A 512 -15.39 -20.95 2.30
N ALA A 513 -15.68 -21.45 3.50
CA ALA A 513 -15.62 -22.89 3.79
C ALA A 513 -16.49 -23.75 2.86
N PRO A 514 -17.73 -23.36 2.50
CA PRO A 514 -18.57 -24.14 1.58
C PRO A 514 -18.00 -24.24 0.15
N LEU A 515 -17.17 -23.28 -0.25
CA LEU A 515 -16.67 -23.19 -1.62
C LEU A 515 -15.42 -24.05 -1.85
N GLY A 516 -14.75 -24.50 -0.77
CA GLY A 516 -13.46 -25.18 -0.88
C GLY A 516 -12.37 -24.34 -1.55
N VAL A 517 -12.55 -23.01 -1.55
CA VAL A 517 -11.61 -22.07 -2.15
C VAL A 517 -10.58 -21.61 -1.14
N PHE A 518 -9.38 -21.33 -1.63
CA PHE A 518 -8.38 -20.64 -0.83
C PHE A 518 -8.81 -19.18 -0.63
N ALA A 519 -8.89 -18.76 0.63
CA ALA A 519 -8.96 -17.36 1.02
C ALA A 519 -7.71 -17.02 1.83
N GLU A 520 -7.14 -15.85 1.60
CA GLU A 520 -5.99 -15.38 2.36
C GLU A 520 -6.37 -15.20 3.84
N ALA A 521 -5.46 -15.58 4.74
CA ALA A 521 -5.59 -15.26 6.14
C ALA A 521 -5.42 -13.74 6.30
N VAL A 522 -6.35 -13.10 7.02
CA VAL A 522 -6.28 -11.66 7.27
C VAL A 522 -5.47 -11.40 8.52
N GLU A 523 -4.39 -10.62 8.40
CA GLU A 523 -3.54 -10.23 9.53
C GLU A 523 -3.64 -8.72 9.81
N PRO A 524 -3.61 -8.29 11.09
CA PRO A 524 -3.54 -6.88 11.41
C PRO A 524 -2.13 -6.32 11.22
N PHE A 525 -2.02 -5.13 10.64
CA PHE A 525 -0.78 -4.37 10.47
C PHE A 525 -0.83 -3.09 11.30
N ALA A 526 0.15 -2.90 12.18
CA ALA A 526 0.15 -1.78 13.13
C ALA A 526 0.11 -0.40 12.48
N GLU A 527 0.83 -0.20 11.36
CA GLU A 527 0.80 1.09 10.65
C GLU A 527 -0.56 1.36 10.00
N LEU A 528 -1.28 0.33 9.51
CA LEU A 528 -2.67 0.50 9.05
C LEU A 528 -3.61 0.80 10.24
N CYS A 529 -3.37 0.19 11.40
CA CYS A 529 -4.11 0.50 12.61
C CYS A 529 -3.87 1.96 13.06
N GLU A 530 -2.64 2.46 12.96
CA GLU A 530 -2.28 3.85 13.23
C GLU A 530 -3.02 4.82 12.27
N GLN A 531 -3.02 4.53 10.97
CA GLN A 531 -3.74 5.32 9.97
C GLN A 531 -5.23 5.37 10.27
N ASN A 532 -5.83 4.23 10.61
CA ASN A 532 -7.25 4.13 10.96
C ASN A 532 -7.56 4.82 12.28
N ALA A 533 -6.65 4.80 13.25
CA ALA A 533 -6.80 5.51 14.52
C ALA A 533 -6.78 7.03 14.31
N LEU A 534 -5.88 7.52 13.45
CA LEU A 534 -5.86 8.93 13.04
C LEU A 534 -7.15 9.33 12.30
N HIS A 535 -7.74 8.41 11.54
CA HIS A 535 -9.03 8.64 10.90
C HIS A 535 -10.22 8.67 11.87
N ALA A 536 -10.28 7.70 12.78
CA ALA A 536 -11.31 7.63 13.81
C ALA A 536 -11.30 8.89 14.69
N ALA A 537 -10.10 9.31 15.15
CA ALA A 537 -9.90 10.53 15.92
C ALA A 537 -10.32 11.80 15.16
N TYR A 538 -10.06 11.86 13.86
CA TYR A 538 -10.52 12.96 13.02
C TYR A 538 -12.07 13.01 12.96
N LEU A 539 -12.75 11.88 12.73
CA LEU A 539 -14.22 11.88 12.69
C LEU A 539 -14.85 12.26 14.02
N ASN A 540 -14.21 11.94 15.15
CA ASN A 540 -14.66 12.41 16.47
C ASN A 540 -14.57 13.94 16.63
N LEU A 541 -13.62 14.60 15.94
CA LEU A 541 -13.53 16.06 15.90
C LEU A 541 -14.56 16.71 14.96
N HIS A 542 -15.07 15.98 13.97
CA HIS A 542 -15.97 16.48 12.91
C HIS A 542 -17.25 15.63 12.80
N PRO A 543 -18.11 15.64 13.84
CA PRO A 543 -19.29 14.78 13.90
C PRO A 543 -20.28 15.00 12.74
N GLU A 544 -20.28 16.17 12.09
CA GLU A 544 -21.11 16.46 10.93
C GLU A 544 -20.74 15.62 9.69
N GLN A 545 -19.50 15.15 9.59
CA GLN A 545 -19.06 14.29 8.48
C GLN A 545 -19.49 12.83 8.66
N LYS A 546 -19.74 12.39 9.91
CA LYS A 546 -20.09 10.98 10.20
C LYS A 546 -21.31 10.49 9.42
N SER A 547 -22.26 11.38 9.14
CA SER A 547 -23.53 11.04 8.46
C SER A 547 -23.59 11.40 6.98
N ALA A 548 -22.46 11.79 6.36
CA ALA A 548 -22.42 12.24 4.97
C ALA A 548 -21.51 11.33 4.14
N TRP A 549 -21.97 10.97 2.94
CA TRP A 549 -21.16 10.24 1.96
C TRP A 549 -20.90 11.13 0.74
N PRO A 550 -19.66 11.17 0.22
CA PRO A 550 -18.49 10.40 0.64
C PRO A 550 -17.72 10.98 1.85
N ASP A 551 -18.18 12.09 2.42
CA ASP A 551 -17.45 12.90 3.42
C ASP A 551 -16.91 12.11 4.63
N ALA A 552 -17.64 11.11 5.13
CA ALA A 552 -17.17 10.26 6.23
C ALA A 552 -15.85 9.52 5.93
N HIS A 553 -15.52 9.29 4.66
CA HIS A 553 -14.27 8.67 4.23
C HIS A 553 -13.17 9.68 3.91
N GLU A 554 -13.48 10.97 3.93
CA GLU A 554 -12.54 12.03 3.60
C GLU A 554 -11.98 12.65 4.88
N GLN A 555 -10.76 13.19 4.80
CA GLN A 555 -10.31 14.19 5.77
C GLN A 555 -10.03 15.48 5.03
N TYR A 556 -10.56 16.58 5.55
CA TYR A 556 -10.38 17.89 4.98
C TYR A 556 -9.08 18.53 5.50
N PRO A 557 -8.11 18.83 4.63
CA PRO A 557 -6.78 19.32 5.01
C PRO A 557 -6.71 20.68 5.72
N ASP A 558 -7.82 21.41 5.72
CA ASP A 558 -8.03 22.68 6.39
C ASP A 558 -8.73 22.53 7.75
N GLN A 559 -9.08 21.30 8.14
CA GLN A 559 -9.73 21.01 9.40
C GLN A 559 -8.77 20.45 10.46
N GLN A 560 -9.12 20.66 11.73
CA GLN A 560 -8.34 20.20 12.87
C GLN A 560 -8.22 18.66 12.85
N GLY A 561 -7.04 18.13 13.19
CA GLY A 561 -6.82 16.69 13.27
C GLY A 561 -6.58 16.00 11.92
N PHE A 562 -6.61 16.75 10.81
CA PHE A 562 -6.21 16.21 9.50
C PHE A 562 -4.79 15.66 9.55
N THR A 563 -4.62 14.47 8.99
CA THR A 563 -3.31 13.90 8.64
C THR A 563 -3.43 13.16 7.32
N ALA A 564 -2.39 13.15 6.49
CA ALA A 564 -2.42 12.37 5.25
C ALA A 564 -2.57 10.86 5.51
N LYS A 565 -1.98 10.36 6.61
CA LYS A 565 -2.15 8.98 7.08
C LYS A 565 -3.63 8.69 7.44
N GLY A 566 -4.31 9.59 8.14
CA GLY A 566 -5.72 9.43 8.47
C GLY A 566 -6.64 9.58 7.25
N ALA A 567 -6.33 10.48 6.31
CA ALA A 567 -7.02 10.58 5.03
C ALA A 567 -6.90 9.29 4.21
N TRP A 568 -5.71 8.66 4.26
CA TRP A 568 -5.49 7.33 3.69
C TRP A 568 -6.39 6.29 4.35
N GLY A 569 -6.35 6.19 5.69
CA GLY A 569 -7.16 5.24 6.46
C GLY A 569 -8.64 5.35 6.13
N GLY A 570 -9.20 6.56 6.11
CA GLY A 570 -10.62 6.78 5.77
C GLY A 570 -11.00 6.31 4.36
N SER A 571 -10.20 6.68 3.35
CA SER A 571 -10.48 6.37 1.94
C SER A 571 -10.36 4.87 1.59
N HIS A 572 -9.69 4.08 2.43
CA HIS A 572 -9.45 2.64 2.22
C HIS A 572 -10.24 1.75 3.17
N SER A 573 -11.01 2.34 4.07
CA SER A 573 -11.71 1.63 5.12
C SER A 573 -13.21 1.59 4.92
N VAL A 574 -13.83 0.64 5.60
CA VAL A 574 -15.23 0.74 5.99
C VAL A 574 -15.32 1.35 7.38
N ILE A 575 -16.39 2.10 7.64
CA ILE A 575 -16.56 2.91 8.85
C ILE A 575 -17.90 2.57 9.50
N ALA A 576 -17.90 2.41 10.82
CA ALA A 576 -19.09 2.16 11.62
C ALA A 576 -19.05 3.00 12.90
N TYR A 577 -20.22 3.20 13.51
CA TYR A 577 -20.39 4.01 14.73
C TYR A 577 -20.90 3.15 15.88
N SER A 578 -20.21 2.05 16.18
CA SER A 578 -20.60 1.05 17.19
C SER A 578 -19.76 1.10 18.48
N GLY A 579 -18.54 1.65 18.42
CA GLY A 579 -17.53 1.56 19.49
C GLY A 579 -17.01 0.15 19.78
N ASP A 580 -17.36 -0.83 18.96
CA ASP A 580 -16.99 -2.24 19.12
C ASP A 580 -16.72 -2.90 17.77
N ALA A 581 -15.60 -3.61 17.66
CA ALA A 581 -15.15 -4.20 16.40
C ALA A 581 -16.07 -5.33 15.91
N ALA A 582 -16.52 -6.22 16.80
CA ALA A 582 -17.40 -7.31 16.40
C ALA A 582 -18.75 -6.78 15.91
N SER A 583 -19.33 -5.84 16.66
CA SER A 583 -20.56 -5.15 16.29
C SER A 583 -20.43 -4.36 14.99
N ALA A 584 -19.29 -3.71 14.73
CA ALA A 584 -19.02 -3.03 13.47
C ALA A 584 -18.98 -4.00 12.29
N ILE A 585 -18.28 -5.13 12.45
CA ILE A 585 -18.21 -6.19 11.44
C ILE A 585 -19.61 -6.72 11.14
N ASP A 586 -20.42 -7.03 12.16
CA ASP A 586 -21.80 -7.49 11.95
C ASP A 586 -22.67 -6.44 11.24
N GLN A 587 -22.49 -5.16 11.57
CA GLN A 587 -23.18 -4.07 10.89
C GLN A 587 -22.80 -3.98 9.41
N TRP A 588 -21.50 -3.98 9.07
CA TRP A 588 -21.04 -3.97 7.68
C TRP A 588 -21.49 -5.22 6.92
N MET A 589 -21.48 -6.38 7.59
CA MET A 589 -22.04 -7.59 7.04
C MET A 589 -23.54 -7.50 6.84
N GLY A 590 -24.28 -6.58 7.47
CA GLY A 590 -25.70 -6.34 7.25
C GLY A 590 -26.05 -5.41 6.10
N THR A 591 -25.06 -4.89 5.37
CA THR A 591 -25.26 -3.95 4.26
C THR A 591 -24.85 -4.55 2.91
N PHE A 592 -25.06 -3.84 1.78
CA PHE A 592 -24.58 -4.29 0.48
C PHE A 592 -23.14 -3.84 0.22
N PHE A 593 -22.86 -2.53 0.27
CA PHE A 593 -21.57 -2.00 -0.20
C PHE A 593 -20.40 -2.33 0.74
N HIS A 594 -20.57 -2.19 2.06
CA HIS A 594 -19.48 -2.43 3.02
C HIS A 594 -19.03 -3.89 3.08
N ARG A 595 -19.96 -4.83 2.86
CA ARG A 595 -19.67 -6.27 2.89
C ARG A 595 -18.73 -6.72 1.77
N LEU A 596 -18.80 -6.08 0.60
CA LEU A 596 -18.05 -6.52 -0.60
C LEU A 596 -16.54 -6.61 -0.36
N PRO A 597 -15.87 -5.57 0.16
CA PRO A 597 -14.43 -5.66 0.44
C PRO A 597 -14.11 -6.57 1.64
N LEU A 598 -15.02 -6.74 2.61
CA LEU A 598 -14.82 -7.69 3.73
C LEU A 598 -14.75 -9.14 3.26
N LEU A 599 -15.47 -9.48 2.19
CA LEU A 599 -15.52 -10.81 1.57
C LEU A 599 -14.64 -10.93 0.32
N GLU A 600 -13.71 -9.98 0.08
CA GLU A 600 -12.73 -10.12 -0.99
C GLU A 600 -11.77 -11.29 -0.66
N PRO A 601 -11.72 -12.37 -1.46
CA PRO A 601 -10.93 -13.55 -1.13
C PRO A 601 -9.43 -13.26 -0.98
N GLY A 602 -8.92 -12.26 -1.68
CA GLY A 602 -7.51 -11.87 -1.59
C GLY A 602 -7.17 -10.87 -0.48
N LEU A 603 -8.12 -10.40 0.34
CA LEU A 603 -7.81 -9.63 1.54
C LEU A 603 -6.89 -10.43 2.45
N CYS A 604 -5.65 -9.97 2.61
CA CYS A 604 -4.59 -10.65 3.38
C CYS A 604 -4.05 -9.80 4.53
N GLY A 605 -4.35 -8.50 4.53
CA GLY A 605 -3.95 -7.60 5.62
C GLY A 605 -4.96 -6.50 5.85
N THR A 606 -5.02 -6.01 7.08
CA THR A 606 -5.94 -4.95 7.49
C THR A 606 -5.34 -4.06 8.58
N GLY A 607 -5.91 -2.88 8.76
CA GLY A 607 -5.79 -2.07 9.97
C GLY A 607 -7.16 -1.95 10.61
N LEU A 608 -7.23 -1.98 11.92
CA LEU A 608 -8.46 -1.73 12.66
C LEU A 608 -8.16 -0.74 13.77
N ALA A 609 -9.03 0.25 13.90
CA ALA A 609 -9.00 1.17 15.02
C ALA A 609 -10.40 1.41 15.56
N ILE A 610 -10.45 1.66 16.86
CA ILE A 610 -11.65 2.07 17.58
C ILE A 610 -11.25 3.32 18.35
N ASP A 611 -11.96 4.42 18.12
CA ASP A 611 -11.86 5.63 18.93
C ASP A 611 -13.27 6.11 19.28
N GLU A 612 -13.59 6.07 20.57
CA GLU A 612 -14.96 6.25 21.08
C GLU A 612 -15.97 5.33 20.36
N GLU A 613 -16.94 5.90 19.64
CA GLU A 613 -17.93 5.15 18.86
C GLU A 613 -17.44 4.81 17.45
N VAL A 614 -16.38 5.46 16.94
CA VAL A 614 -15.95 5.34 15.55
C VAL A 614 -15.03 4.12 15.40
N VAL A 615 -15.44 3.18 14.55
CA VAL A 615 -14.68 2.00 14.17
C VAL A 615 -14.29 2.11 12.71
N VAL A 616 -13.01 1.97 12.42
CA VAL A 616 -12.43 2.11 11.07
C VAL A 616 -11.64 0.85 10.74
N LEU A 617 -12.03 0.12 9.71
CA LEU A 617 -11.37 -1.12 9.26
C LEU A 617 -10.90 -0.98 7.81
N ASP A 618 -9.58 -1.04 7.60
CA ASP A 618 -8.97 -0.98 6.28
C ASP A 618 -9.19 -2.32 5.58
N VAL A 619 -9.84 -2.28 4.42
CA VAL A 619 -10.17 -3.48 3.65
C VAL A 619 -9.69 -3.40 2.20
N ASN A 620 -8.90 -2.37 1.88
CA ASN A 620 -8.46 -2.10 0.51
C ASN A 620 -6.94 -1.97 0.37
N SER A 621 -6.20 -1.67 1.44
CA SER A 621 -4.75 -1.48 1.36
C SER A 621 -4.01 -2.81 1.11
N LEU A 622 -4.44 -3.92 1.68
CA LEU A 622 -3.78 -5.22 1.51
C LEU A 622 -4.74 -6.30 1.03
N ALA A 623 -5.24 -6.12 -0.19
CA ALA A 623 -6.05 -7.10 -0.90
C ALA A 623 -5.37 -7.55 -2.20
N ASN A 624 -4.92 -8.80 -2.23
CA ASN A 624 -4.51 -9.51 -3.44
C ASN A 624 -5.72 -9.66 -4.38
N GLN A 625 -5.48 -9.78 -5.69
CA GLN A 625 -6.56 -10.19 -6.58
C GLN A 625 -6.76 -11.70 -6.48
N TYR A 626 -8.03 -12.10 -6.44
CA TYR A 626 -8.41 -13.48 -6.54
C TYR A 626 -8.53 -13.92 -8.01
N TYR A 627 -7.85 -14.99 -8.40
CA TYR A 627 -7.87 -15.53 -9.77
C TYR A 627 -8.68 -16.81 -9.92
N GLY A 628 -9.16 -17.36 -8.81
CA GLY A 628 -10.00 -18.55 -8.82
C GLY A 628 -11.39 -18.23 -9.35
N GLU A 629 -12.11 -19.29 -9.70
CA GLU A 629 -13.55 -19.20 -9.88
C GLU A 629 -14.23 -19.40 -8.52
N ALA A 630 -15.06 -18.45 -8.13
CA ALA A 630 -15.82 -18.53 -6.88
C ALA A 630 -17.12 -17.74 -6.98
N LEU A 631 -18.20 -18.29 -6.41
CA LEU A 631 -19.43 -17.54 -6.13
C LEU A 631 -19.52 -17.35 -4.63
N VAL A 632 -18.96 -16.25 -4.14
CA VAL A 632 -18.94 -15.93 -2.72
C VAL A 632 -20.31 -15.35 -2.36
N ALA A 633 -21.12 -16.13 -1.67
CA ALA A 633 -22.46 -15.75 -1.27
C ALA A 633 -22.51 -15.36 0.21
N TRP A 634 -23.33 -14.35 0.52
CA TRP A 634 -23.69 -14.01 1.88
C TRP A 634 -25.19 -13.67 1.99
N PRO A 635 -25.93 -14.22 2.96
CA PRO A 635 -25.57 -15.32 3.87
C PRO A 635 -24.97 -16.54 3.14
N ALA A 636 -24.04 -17.22 3.81
CA ALA A 636 -23.42 -18.43 3.26
C ALA A 636 -24.45 -19.58 3.16
N ASP A 637 -24.19 -20.56 2.28
CA ASP A 637 -25.07 -21.72 2.17
C ASP A 637 -25.12 -22.51 3.48
N GLY A 638 -26.33 -22.80 3.96
CA GLY A 638 -26.59 -23.44 5.24
C GLY A 638 -26.50 -22.53 6.46
N MET A 639 -26.24 -21.23 6.30
CA MET A 639 -26.11 -20.30 7.43
C MET A 639 -27.42 -20.20 8.23
N THR A 640 -27.31 -20.20 9.56
CA THR A 640 -28.44 -20.04 10.48
C THR A 640 -28.30 -18.73 11.26
N ASP A 641 -29.38 -18.33 11.95
CA ASP A 641 -29.44 -17.11 12.75
C ASP A 641 -29.13 -15.83 11.95
N VAL A 642 -29.50 -15.82 10.66
CA VAL A 642 -29.39 -14.63 9.80
C VAL A 642 -30.33 -13.53 10.29
N PRO A 643 -29.87 -12.26 10.41
CA PRO A 643 -30.74 -11.16 10.83
C PRO A 643 -31.93 -10.95 9.87
N LEU A 644 -32.97 -10.27 10.35
CA LEU A 644 -34.21 -10.09 9.60
C LEU A 644 -34.21 -8.87 8.68
N ALA A 645 -33.46 -7.84 9.06
CA ALA A 645 -33.56 -6.49 8.52
C ALA A 645 -32.22 -6.00 7.97
N PHE A 646 -32.30 -5.09 7.00
CA PHE A 646 -31.17 -4.37 6.45
C PHE A 646 -30.57 -3.41 7.50
N VAL A 647 -29.23 -3.30 7.53
CA VAL A 647 -28.55 -2.29 8.34
C VAL A 647 -28.37 -1.03 7.48
N PRO A 648 -28.88 0.16 7.90
CA PRO A 648 -28.78 1.36 7.09
C PRO A 648 -27.35 1.69 6.67
N GLU A 649 -27.15 1.98 5.39
CA GLU A 649 -25.86 2.35 4.82
C GLU A 649 -25.93 3.62 3.96
N LEU A 650 -24.78 4.25 3.75
CA LEU A 650 -24.60 5.35 2.82
C LEU A 650 -23.44 5.01 1.86
N PRO A 651 -23.62 5.16 0.53
CA PRO A 651 -24.84 5.58 -0.14
C PRO A 651 -25.96 4.52 -0.03
N ASN A 652 -27.22 4.96 -0.11
CA ASN A 652 -28.35 4.03 -0.09
C ASN A 652 -28.34 3.16 -1.37
N PRO A 653 -28.25 1.82 -1.27
CA PRO A 653 -28.24 0.94 -2.44
C PRO A 653 -29.57 0.95 -3.20
N VAL A 654 -30.66 1.43 -2.58
CA VAL A 654 -31.97 1.60 -3.20
C VAL A 654 -32.43 3.05 -3.01
N PRO A 655 -31.96 4.00 -3.86
CA PRO A 655 -32.24 5.42 -3.68
C PRO A 655 -33.73 5.74 -3.56
N GLY A 656 -34.09 6.51 -2.53
CA GLY A 656 -35.48 6.91 -2.26
C GLY A 656 -36.26 5.98 -1.32
N GLU A 657 -35.79 4.76 -1.09
CA GLU A 657 -36.45 3.82 -0.17
C GLU A 657 -36.06 4.05 1.30
N ASN A 658 -36.98 3.73 2.21
CA ASN A 658 -36.71 3.72 3.64
C ASN A 658 -35.92 2.44 4.02
N GLN A 659 -34.63 2.59 4.29
CA GLN A 659 -33.75 1.46 4.60
C GLN A 659 -34.20 0.66 5.84
N SER A 660 -34.86 1.29 6.81
CA SER A 660 -35.35 0.61 8.02
C SER A 660 -36.47 -0.40 7.76
N SER A 661 -37.15 -0.33 6.62
CA SER A 661 -38.17 -1.32 6.22
C SER A 661 -37.62 -2.46 5.37
N LEU A 662 -36.37 -2.37 4.88
CA LEU A 662 -35.78 -3.38 4.00
C LEU A 662 -35.37 -4.63 4.78
N GLY A 663 -35.49 -5.79 4.15
CA GLY A 663 -35.04 -7.06 4.70
C GLY A 663 -33.54 -7.28 4.54
N TYR A 664 -33.01 -8.26 5.26
CA TYR A 664 -31.58 -8.57 5.22
C TYR A 664 -31.10 -8.94 3.81
N PRO A 665 -29.99 -8.35 3.30
CA PRO A 665 -29.59 -8.50 1.92
C PRO A 665 -28.90 -9.85 1.66
N PHE A 666 -29.26 -10.49 0.55
CA PHE A 666 -28.50 -11.61 -0.02
C PHE A 666 -27.60 -11.09 -1.14
N THR A 667 -26.30 -11.40 -1.09
CA THR A 667 -25.31 -10.93 -2.04
C THR A 667 -24.52 -12.10 -2.62
N VAL A 668 -24.15 -12.02 -3.90
CA VAL A 668 -23.18 -12.92 -4.54
C VAL A 668 -22.10 -12.08 -5.20
N GLN A 669 -20.85 -12.29 -4.81
CA GLN A 669 -19.67 -11.83 -5.55
C GLN A 669 -19.22 -12.95 -6.49
N ALA A 670 -19.34 -12.70 -7.79
CA ALA A 670 -19.14 -13.67 -8.83
C ALA A 670 -17.75 -13.53 -9.48
N TYR A 671 -16.78 -14.26 -8.95
CA TYR A 671 -15.44 -14.35 -9.51
C TYR A 671 -15.45 -15.41 -10.62
N TRP A 672 -15.52 -14.98 -11.88
CA TRP A 672 -15.57 -15.89 -13.03
C TRP A 672 -14.19 -16.41 -13.49
N GLY A 673 -13.12 -15.96 -12.83
CA GLY A 673 -11.75 -16.26 -13.22
C GLY A 673 -11.33 -15.55 -14.52
N PRO A 674 -10.03 -15.56 -14.85
CA PRO A 674 -9.49 -14.81 -15.98
C PRO A 674 -9.90 -15.38 -17.35
N GLU A 675 -10.22 -16.67 -17.46
CA GLU A 675 -10.44 -17.34 -18.76
C GLU A 675 -11.88 -17.29 -19.27
N ARG A 676 -12.81 -16.72 -18.51
CA ARG A 676 -14.24 -16.67 -18.87
C ARG A 676 -14.67 -15.26 -19.21
N ALA A 677 -15.48 -15.13 -20.27
CA ALA A 677 -16.19 -13.91 -20.57
C ALA A 677 -17.07 -13.52 -19.36
N GLU A 678 -17.32 -12.23 -19.17
CA GLU A 678 -18.29 -11.73 -18.20
C GLU A 678 -19.60 -12.51 -18.34
N ARG A 679 -20.10 -13.01 -17.21
CA ARG A 679 -21.33 -13.80 -17.13
C ARG A 679 -22.33 -13.11 -16.25
N THR A 680 -23.58 -13.27 -16.63
CA THR A 680 -24.72 -12.67 -15.96
C THR A 680 -25.40 -13.69 -15.06
N LEU A 681 -25.56 -13.35 -13.79
CA LEU A 681 -26.41 -14.10 -12.87
C LEU A 681 -27.79 -13.46 -12.78
N GLN A 682 -28.82 -14.28 -12.99
CA GLN A 682 -30.18 -13.94 -12.61
C GLN A 682 -30.49 -14.57 -11.25
N LEU A 683 -30.72 -13.72 -10.24
CA LEU A 683 -31.03 -14.17 -8.88
C LEU A 683 -32.53 -14.11 -8.60
N ALA A 684 -33.03 -15.05 -7.79
CA ALA A 684 -34.39 -15.05 -7.23
C ALA A 684 -34.38 -15.69 -5.83
N MET A 685 -35.21 -15.17 -4.92
CA MET A 685 -35.34 -15.65 -3.53
C MET A 685 -36.75 -16.18 -3.28
N PHE A 686 -36.85 -17.25 -2.51
CA PHE A 686 -38.09 -17.98 -2.20
C PHE A 686 -38.16 -18.32 -0.71
N VAL A 687 -39.40 -18.45 -0.20
CA VAL A 687 -39.66 -18.93 1.17
C VAL A 687 -39.63 -20.46 1.21
N GLY A 688 -38.87 -21.01 2.16
CA GLY A 688 -38.67 -22.44 2.36
C GLY A 688 -38.10 -23.16 1.13
N GLU A 689 -38.53 -24.41 0.94
CA GLU A 689 -38.28 -25.18 -0.30
C GLU A 689 -39.38 -24.96 -1.35
N GLY A 690 -40.39 -24.15 -1.06
CA GLY A 690 -41.47 -23.83 -1.97
C GLY A 690 -41.02 -22.90 -3.11
N ASP A 691 -41.98 -22.57 -3.98
CA ASP A 691 -41.79 -21.61 -5.08
C ASP A 691 -42.47 -20.26 -4.79
N ASP A 692 -42.79 -19.98 -3.52
CA ASP A 692 -43.35 -18.69 -3.08
C ASP A 692 -42.25 -17.61 -3.12
N PRO A 693 -42.28 -16.67 -4.08
CA PRO A 693 -41.18 -15.73 -4.27
C PRO A 693 -41.20 -14.62 -3.21
N VAL A 694 -40.01 -14.18 -2.80
CA VAL A 694 -39.81 -12.98 -1.99
C VAL A 694 -39.67 -11.77 -2.93
N ASP A 695 -40.46 -10.72 -2.69
CA ASP A 695 -40.34 -9.48 -3.46
C ASP A 695 -39.07 -8.72 -3.04
N CYS A 696 -38.17 -8.50 -4.00
CA CYS A 696 -36.84 -7.93 -3.78
C CYS A 696 -36.56 -6.80 -4.75
N HIS A 697 -35.78 -5.81 -4.30
CA HIS A 697 -34.97 -4.99 -5.19
C HIS A 697 -33.80 -5.84 -5.69
N VAL A 698 -33.56 -5.81 -7.00
CA VAL A 698 -32.49 -6.57 -7.65
C VAL A 698 -31.43 -5.59 -8.11
N ILE A 699 -30.19 -5.82 -7.71
CA ILE A 699 -29.02 -5.04 -8.13
C ILE A 699 -28.09 -5.98 -8.89
N THR A 700 -27.69 -5.60 -10.09
CA THR A 700 -26.71 -6.32 -10.91
C THR A 700 -25.64 -5.34 -11.42
N PRO A 701 -24.48 -5.84 -11.89
CA PRO A 701 -23.45 -4.98 -12.47
C PRO A 701 -23.95 -4.11 -13.63
N ASP A 702 -24.85 -4.65 -14.46
CA ASP A 702 -25.42 -3.96 -15.62
C ASP A 702 -26.67 -3.13 -15.31
N ALA A 703 -27.26 -3.30 -14.13
CA ALA A 703 -28.42 -2.56 -13.66
C ALA A 703 -28.24 -2.15 -12.19
N PRO A 704 -27.26 -1.28 -11.87
CA PRO A 704 -27.11 -0.73 -10.54
C PRO A 704 -28.30 0.19 -10.24
N LEU A 705 -28.84 0.13 -9.03
CA LEU A 705 -29.88 1.05 -8.58
C LEU A 705 -29.31 2.41 -8.14
N PHE A 706 -28.04 2.45 -7.77
CA PHE A 706 -27.27 3.67 -7.52
C PHE A 706 -26.20 3.82 -8.59
N ASP A 707 -26.48 4.63 -9.61
CA ASP A 707 -25.68 4.78 -10.83
C ASP A 707 -24.24 5.28 -10.60
N ARG A 708 -24.00 6.00 -9.49
CA ARG A 708 -22.66 6.47 -9.09
C ARG A 708 -21.75 5.36 -8.57
N LEU A 709 -22.29 4.19 -8.19
CA LEU A 709 -21.51 3.07 -7.68
C LEU A 709 -22.04 1.74 -8.24
N SER A 710 -21.43 1.27 -9.33
CA SER A 710 -21.71 -0.06 -9.89
C SER A 710 -20.60 -1.06 -9.55
N PRO A 711 -20.83 -2.01 -8.64
CA PRO A 711 -19.86 -3.07 -8.38
C PRO A 711 -19.86 -4.07 -9.54
N LYS A 712 -18.71 -4.23 -10.20
CA LYS A 712 -18.56 -4.99 -11.46
C LYS A 712 -18.89 -6.48 -11.37
N ASP A 713 -18.72 -7.08 -10.19
CA ASP A 713 -18.85 -8.53 -9.98
C ASP A 713 -19.86 -8.89 -8.88
N ALA A 714 -20.70 -7.95 -8.45
CA ALA A 714 -21.61 -8.17 -7.32
C ALA A 714 -23.09 -8.12 -7.73
N TYR A 715 -23.84 -9.08 -7.23
CA TYR A 715 -25.28 -9.21 -7.39
C TYR A 715 -25.95 -9.14 -6.03
N CYS A 716 -27.07 -8.45 -5.91
CA CYS A 716 -27.78 -8.32 -4.64
C CYS A 716 -29.28 -8.49 -4.80
N LEU A 717 -29.89 -9.16 -3.84
CA LEU A 717 -31.33 -9.18 -3.58
C LEU A 717 -31.57 -8.51 -2.22
N ILE A 718 -32.30 -7.39 -2.23
CA ILE A 718 -32.72 -6.71 -1.01
C ILE A 718 -34.24 -6.86 -0.88
N PRO A 719 -34.75 -7.70 0.04
CA PRO A 719 -36.18 -7.85 0.24
C PRO A 719 -36.86 -6.52 0.58
N LYS A 720 -38.04 -6.26 0.01
CA LYS A 720 -38.79 -5.01 0.23
C LYS A 720 -39.39 -4.87 1.63
N GLY A 721 -39.31 -5.93 2.43
CA GLY A 721 -39.77 -6.01 3.81
C GLY A 721 -38.82 -6.87 4.64
N HIS A 722 -38.90 -6.76 5.97
CA HIS A 722 -38.17 -7.66 6.87
C HIS A 722 -38.46 -9.12 6.55
N LEU A 723 -37.43 -9.96 6.66
CA LEU A 723 -37.59 -11.40 6.56
C LEU A 723 -38.35 -11.93 7.79
N ALA A 724 -39.11 -13.01 7.62
CA ALA A 724 -39.81 -13.67 8.71
C ALA A 724 -38.82 -14.34 9.66
N ALA A 725 -39.11 -14.33 10.95
CA ALA A 725 -38.26 -14.93 11.98
C ALA A 725 -38.28 -16.46 11.94
N SER A 726 -37.12 -17.09 12.17
CA SER A 726 -36.95 -18.56 12.17
C SER A 726 -37.41 -19.26 10.90
N GLU A 727 -37.46 -18.53 9.79
CA GLU A 727 -37.91 -18.98 8.48
C GLU A 727 -36.71 -19.39 7.62
N SER A 728 -36.90 -20.41 6.79
CA SER A 728 -35.88 -20.83 5.83
C SER A 728 -36.09 -20.13 4.51
N TYR A 729 -35.01 -19.73 3.86
CA TYR A 729 -35.03 -19.09 2.55
C TYR A 729 -34.14 -19.84 1.58
N ARG A 730 -34.59 -19.94 0.33
CA ARG A 730 -33.83 -20.51 -0.79
C ARG A 730 -33.58 -19.41 -1.82
N VAL A 731 -32.34 -19.24 -2.22
CA VAL A 731 -31.95 -18.35 -3.32
C VAL A 731 -31.43 -19.19 -4.47
N THR A 732 -31.90 -18.91 -5.68
CA THR A 732 -31.38 -19.54 -6.90
C THR A 732 -30.67 -18.51 -7.76
N GLY A 733 -29.51 -18.86 -8.28
CA GLY A 733 -28.81 -18.08 -9.29
C GLY A 733 -28.71 -18.86 -10.59
N ARG A 734 -29.17 -18.28 -11.70
CA ARG A 734 -29.02 -18.87 -13.03
C ARG A 734 -28.01 -18.07 -13.83
N CYS A 735 -26.94 -18.72 -14.29
CA CYS A 735 -26.03 -18.14 -15.27
C CYS A 735 -26.71 -18.19 -16.64
N LEU A 736 -26.96 -17.02 -17.23
CA LEU A 736 -27.73 -16.93 -18.48
C LEU A 736 -26.99 -17.53 -19.67
N GLU A 737 -25.66 -17.44 -19.66
CA GLU A 737 -24.80 -17.88 -20.76
C GLU A 737 -24.57 -19.40 -20.73
N THR A 738 -24.45 -20.00 -19.55
CA THR A 738 -24.16 -21.44 -19.42
C THR A 738 -25.39 -22.28 -19.08
N GLY A 739 -26.48 -21.65 -18.63
CA GLY A 739 -27.63 -22.35 -18.06
C GLY A 739 -27.35 -22.97 -16.70
N GLY A 740 -26.16 -22.80 -16.12
CA GLY A 740 -25.82 -23.31 -14.79
C GLY A 740 -26.73 -22.73 -13.72
N VAL A 741 -27.19 -23.58 -12.81
CA VAL A 741 -28.07 -23.19 -11.69
C VAL A 741 -27.33 -23.44 -10.39
N PHE A 742 -27.28 -22.40 -9.57
CA PHE A 742 -26.72 -22.38 -8.23
C PHE A 742 -27.86 -22.21 -7.23
N THR A 743 -27.73 -22.81 -6.05
CA THR A 743 -28.74 -22.71 -5.00
C THR A 743 -28.05 -22.51 -3.67
N TRP A 744 -28.51 -21.51 -2.92
CA TRP A 744 -28.08 -21.23 -1.56
C TRP A 744 -29.29 -21.26 -0.63
N ARG A 745 -29.07 -21.69 0.60
CA ARG A 745 -30.08 -21.74 1.65
C ARG A 745 -29.57 -21.03 2.88
N PHE A 746 -30.46 -20.36 3.58
CA PHE A 746 -30.17 -19.85 4.91
C PHE A 746 -31.42 -19.84 5.77
N LYS A 747 -31.24 -19.71 7.08
CA LYS A 747 -32.32 -19.62 8.05
C LYS A 747 -32.16 -18.37 8.90
N THR A 748 -33.24 -17.61 9.03
CA THR A 748 -33.24 -16.41 9.85
C THR A 748 -33.27 -16.72 11.35
N GLY A 749 -32.76 -15.78 12.14
CA GLY A 749 -32.83 -15.81 13.60
C GLY A 749 -34.23 -15.54 14.14
N ARG A 750 -34.34 -15.42 15.47
CA ARG A 750 -35.62 -15.14 16.14
C ARG A 750 -36.00 -13.66 16.17
N ARG A 751 -35.04 -12.75 15.94
CA ARG A 751 -35.20 -11.30 16.04
C ARG A 751 -34.28 -10.59 15.08
#